data_AF-A0A812K0K8-F1
#
_entry.id   AF-A0A812K0K8-F1
#
_cell.length_a   1.000
_cell.length_b   1.000
_cell.length_c   1.000
_cell.angle_alpha   90.00
_cell.angle_beta   90.00
_cell.angle_gamma   90.00
#
_symmetry.space_group_name_H-M   'P 1'
#
loop_
_entity.id
_entity.type
_entity.pdbx_description
1 polymer ?
#
loop_
_entity_poly.entity_id
_entity_poly.type
_entity_poly.pdbx_seq_one_letter_code
_entity_poly.pdbx_strand_id
1 'polypeptide(L)'
;MAAAILSDGSRSEFSFHARPFPMWTVSVSEVLRMRSPIQPHEKLLRSGQLVLHEPEFYTIFVSHQWLGRHHPDPDGKQLQVLQEALGGCISGRLLKESDSVARWYVGNNPTSSKERRAMRDGYIWLDWFCIPQSPSQEAKQSFAIQSIASYVGDCSLFMALVPGLRHESGNVCDYESWLRRGWCLAELWCTQLSNRRSLPMIVVRGPDAAEFVLALNWVYTLPHEGDFTIEADRSRIRDVLTSSVESRIAFLEANETELGLCRYLKGRLHDWNPGHSHTPRSEEDFLSYFGFPSLAKGLKVRQIGALACAVLSDDIPMIRRLVQARASVGSRCKPALVNVDVLTWTPLHLAVQRGSRALPVMAELLRLRADPNSTDTIGLPLLGNSRDAATVEFLVQHHADVNFQSGLTKVSPLGLSAARVSPASVISKFLELRADINGSEARGGLGHSVLVNLIWSTSNLQKEGVELAALLVSARADVNASGRPTGLFRCLELGYRAAVCLGCRDSYAAFHANSSSGPLGYAAFTGQVPMVSFLLASRADPDLPNSRGLTPRQLADARTQHLFSACDCHPTDERLTEECPPERLTDSNRQPLFCEDPLSSHEWDPPTECMQKPLRSSPDEARSGPARRFVSRCSEGFVAVRL
;
A
#
# COMPACT_ATOMS: atom_id res chain seq x y z
N MET A 1 -3.49 -11.98 15.49
CA MET A 1 -2.33 -12.18 14.59
C MET A 1 -1.28 -11.10 14.78
N ALA A 2 -1.63 -9.82 15.02
CA ALA A 2 -0.67 -8.79 15.45
C ALA A 2 -0.14 -8.97 16.90
N ALA A 3 -0.91 -9.57 17.80
CA ALA A 3 -0.48 -9.81 19.19
C ALA A 3 0.60 -10.90 19.35
N ALA A 4 0.89 -11.70 18.32
CA ALA A 4 1.97 -12.69 18.34
C ALA A 4 3.33 -12.12 17.88
N ILE A 5 3.39 -10.82 17.55
CA ILE A 5 4.59 -10.14 17.03
C ILE A 5 5.47 -9.57 18.17
N LEU A 6 5.05 -9.67 19.44
CA LEU A 6 5.69 -8.95 20.56
C LEU A 6 6.13 -9.79 21.77
N SER A 7 6.17 -11.12 21.71
CA SER A 7 6.67 -11.91 22.84
C SER A 7 7.52 -13.11 22.42
N ASP A 8 8.74 -13.15 22.97
CA ASP A 8 9.74 -14.23 23.00
C ASP A 8 10.37 -14.64 21.65
N GLY A 9 11.66 -14.92 21.51
CA GLY A 9 12.71 -15.21 22.48
C GLY A 9 13.73 -16.15 21.80
N SER A 10 14.78 -15.56 21.22
CA SER A 10 16.09 -16.12 20.82
C SER A 10 16.59 -15.46 19.52
N ARG A 11 17.60 -14.59 19.66
CA ARG A 11 18.38 -14.08 18.53
C ARG A 11 19.25 -15.24 18.03
N SER A 12 18.92 -15.86 16.90
CA SER A 12 19.86 -16.77 16.24
C SER A 12 20.90 -15.97 15.47
N GLU A 13 22.18 -16.27 15.71
CA GLU A 13 23.37 -15.50 15.29
C GLU A 13 23.74 -15.60 13.80
N PHE A 14 22.90 -16.17 12.94
CA PHE A 14 23.28 -16.39 11.54
C PHE A 14 22.80 -15.24 10.65
N SER A 15 23.69 -14.27 10.37
CA SER A 15 23.54 -13.35 9.23
C SER A 15 23.87 -14.13 7.95
N PHE A 16 22.84 -14.51 7.18
CA PHE A 16 23.01 -15.24 5.92
C PHE A 16 23.38 -14.34 4.72
N HIS A 17 23.28 -13.02 4.85
CA HIS A 17 23.73 -12.10 3.81
C HIS A 17 25.22 -11.80 3.95
N ALA A 18 25.93 -11.78 2.82
CA ALA A 18 27.33 -11.39 2.77
C ALA A 18 27.53 -9.97 3.32
N ARG A 19 28.58 -9.78 4.12
CA ARG A 19 28.99 -8.48 4.67
C ARG A 19 30.48 -8.25 4.43
N PRO A 20 30.91 -8.04 3.17
CA PRO A 20 32.31 -7.73 2.87
C PRO A 20 32.77 -6.35 3.39
N PHE A 21 31.88 -5.49 3.88
CA PHE A 21 32.24 -4.20 4.50
C PHE A 21 31.48 -3.97 5.82
N PRO A 22 32.13 -3.45 6.87
CA PRO A 22 31.47 -3.18 8.15
C PRO A 22 30.39 -2.11 8.01
N MET A 23 29.33 -2.23 8.80
CA MET A 23 28.26 -1.24 8.84
C MET A 23 28.68 -0.06 9.73
N TRP A 24 28.85 1.11 9.13
CA TRP A 24 29.03 2.37 9.86
C TRP A 24 27.69 3.05 10.06
N THR A 25 27.56 3.80 11.15
CA THR A 25 26.35 4.55 11.51
C THR A 25 26.72 5.87 12.19
N VAL A 26 25.74 6.76 12.31
CA VAL A 26 25.85 8.02 13.06
C VAL A 26 24.76 8.06 14.12
N SER A 27 25.06 8.48 15.36
CA SER A 27 24.00 8.59 16.38
C SER A 27 22.92 9.60 15.97
N VAL A 28 21.67 9.36 16.34
CA VAL A 28 20.56 10.28 16.09
C VAL A 28 20.84 11.66 16.69
N SER A 29 21.51 11.73 17.84
CA SER A 29 21.89 12.99 18.48
C SER A 29 22.89 13.81 17.64
N GLU A 30 23.78 13.16 16.90
CA GLU A 30 24.73 13.82 16.00
C GLU A 30 24.00 14.28 14.73
N VAL A 31 23.13 13.45 14.14
CA VAL A 31 22.31 13.83 12.97
C VAL A 31 21.44 15.06 13.27
N LEU A 32 20.82 15.13 14.46
CA LEU A 32 20.05 16.31 14.90
C LEU A 32 20.89 17.59 15.05
N ARG A 33 22.22 17.48 15.19
CA ARG A 33 23.17 18.61 15.29
C ARG A 33 23.94 18.89 14.00
N MET A 34 23.83 18.01 13.00
CA MET A 34 24.51 18.16 11.72
C MET A 34 24.07 19.44 11.01
N ARG A 35 25.03 20.06 10.32
CA ARG A 35 24.79 21.23 9.47
C ARG A 35 24.87 20.84 8.00
N SER A 36 24.11 21.54 7.17
CA SER A 36 24.18 21.43 5.72
C SER A 36 25.45 22.08 5.15
N PRO A 37 26.04 21.55 4.06
CA PRO A 37 25.74 20.25 3.47
C PRO A 37 26.32 19.10 4.31
N ILE A 38 25.66 17.94 4.26
CA ILE A 38 26.08 16.75 5.00
C ILE A 38 27.50 16.34 4.55
N GLN A 39 28.41 16.13 5.50
CA GLN A 39 29.78 15.72 5.15
C GLN A 39 29.83 14.24 4.75
N PRO A 40 30.66 13.86 3.76
CA PRO A 40 30.80 12.48 3.31
C PRO A 40 31.49 11.60 4.37
N HIS A 41 31.37 10.28 4.17
CA HIS A 41 31.92 9.23 5.02
C HIS A 41 33.34 9.52 5.53
N GLU A 42 34.30 9.86 4.67
CA GLU A 42 35.70 10.01 5.05
C GLU A 42 35.93 11.19 6.01
N LYS A 43 35.14 12.25 5.90
CA LYS A 43 35.23 13.39 6.82
C LYS A 43 34.63 13.05 8.17
N LEU A 44 33.48 12.39 8.20
CA LEU A 44 32.84 11.98 9.45
C LEU A 44 33.61 10.87 10.17
N LEU A 45 34.31 10.03 9.42
CA LEU A 45 35.26 9.06 9.98
C LEU A 45 36.43 9.78 10.68
N ARG A 46 37.02 10.79 10.03
CA ARG A 46 38.13 11.56 10.60
C ARG A 46 37.72 12.43 11.80
N SER A 47 36.49 12.93 11.83
CA SER A 47 35.97 13.69 12.96
C SER A 47 35.47 12.82 14.11
N GLY A 48 35.51 11.48 13.98
CA GLY A 48 35.07 10.55 15.02
C GLY A 48 33.56 10.50 15.20
N GLN A 49 32.78 10.94 14.22
CA GLN A 49 31.31 10.96 14.27
C GLN A 49 30.68 9.66 13.76
N LEU A 50 31.44 8.84 13.02
CA LEU A 50 31.02 7.51 12.61
C LEU A 50 31.33 6.46 13.68
N VAL A 51 30.35 5.60 13.94
CA VAL A 51 30.43 4.50 14.89
C VAL A 51 30.17 3.19 14.16
N LEU A 52 30.94 2.15 14.49
CA LEU A 52 30.67 0.80 13.99
C LEU A 52 29.37 0.28 14.61
N HIS A 53 28.51 -0.29 13.79
CA HIS A 53 27.25 -0.85 14.23
C HIS A 53 27.45 -2.05 15.17
N GLU A 54 26.69 -2.09 16.26
CA GLU A 54 26.58 -3.24 17.16
C GLU A 54 25.16 -3.82 17.13
N PRO A 55 24.97 -5.15 17.29
CA PRO A 55 23.64 -5.81 17.24
C PRO A 55 22.59 -5.29 18.22
N GLU A 56 23.00 -4.59 19.27
CA GLU A 56 22.16 -3.98 20.31
C GLU A 56 21.58 -2.63 19.87
N PHE A 57 22.12 -2.03 18.82
CA PHE A 57 21.74 -0.69 18.39
C PHE A 57 20.32 -0.67 17.84
N TYR A 58 19.57 0.35 18.26
CA TYR A 58 18.35 0.73 17.56
C TYR A 58 18.75 1.55 16.33
N THR A 59 18.86 0.88 15.18
CA THR A 59 19.34 1.49 13.94
C THR A 59 18.19 1.78 12.98
N ILE A 60 18.14 3.00 12.44
CA ILE A 60 17.17 3.44 11.45
C ILE A 60 17.87 3.46 10.09
N PHE A 61 17.37 2.67 9.15
CA PHE A 61 17.80 2.70 7.75
C PHE A 61 17.06 3.82 7.03
N VAL A 62 17.77 4.85 6.57
CA VAL A 62 17.17 5.97 5.82
C VAL A 62 17.42 5.75 4.33
N SER A 63 16.34 5.45 3.61
CA SER A 63 16.31 5.38 2.14
C SER A 63 15.83 6.72 1.58
N HIS A 64 16.54 7.24 0.57
CA HIS A 64 16.21 8.52 -0.07
C HIS A 64 16.66 8.57 -1.52
N GLN A 65 16.24 9.61 -2.23
CA GLN A 65 16.73 9.90 -3.58
C GLN A 65 17.76 11.03 -3.52
N TRP A 66 18.85 10.87 -4.24
CA TRP A 66 19.81 11.96 -4.45
C TRP A 66 19.14 13.10 -5.23
N LEU A 67 19.34 14.34 -4.79
CA LEU A 67 18.88 15.58 -5.40
C LEU A 67 19.91 16.24 -6.34
N GLY A 68 21.15 15.76 -6.33
CA GLY A 68 22.21 16.22 -7.22
C GLY A 68 23.08 15.09 -7.75
N ARG A 69 23.91 15.38 -8.76
CA ARG A 69 24.85 14.40 -9.36
C ARG A 69 26.01 14.02 -8.45
N HIS A 70 26.48 14.97 -7.63
CA HIS A 70 27.70 14.81 -6.82
C HIS A 70 27.43 14.83 -5.32
N HIS A 71 26.22 15.21 -4.91
CA HIS A 71 25.83 15.28 -3.52
C HIS A 71 24.33 14.97 -3.41
N PRO A 72 23.90 14.13 -2.45
CA PRO A 72 22.51 13.71 -2.37
C PRO A 72 21.56 14.81 -1.89
N ASP A 73 22.06 15.77 -1.10
CA ASP A 73 21.26 16.88 -0.58
C ASP A 73 22.05 18.20 -0.56
N PRO A 74 22.35 18.80 -1.73
CA PRO A 74 23.27 19.94 -1.84
C PRO A 74 22.86 21.16 -0.99
N ASP A 75 21.54 21.36 -0.86
CA ASP A 75 20.95 22.48 -0.12
C ASP A 75 20.66 22.15 1.35
N GLY A 76 20.74 20.88 1.77
CA GLY A 76 20.38 20.45 3.13
C GLY A 76 18.88 20.33 3.40
N LYS A 77 18.05 20.28 2.35
CA LYS A 77 16.58 20.26 2.48
C LYS A 77 16.11 18.89 2.97
N GLN A 78 16.71 17.80 2.53
CA GLN A 78 16.40 16.47 3.05
C GLN A 78 16.87 16.32 4.50
N LEU A 79 18.06 16.83 4.84
CA LEU A 79 18.56 16.84 6.22
C LEU A 79 17.58 17.56 7.15
N GLN A 80 17.11 18.74 6.75
CA GLN A 80 16.14 19.50 7.54
C GLN A 80 14.86 18.68 7.81
N VAL A 81 14.28 18.10 6.76
CA VAL A 81 13.08 17.25 6.91
C VAL A 81 13.35 16.04 7.81
N LEU A 82 14.50 15.38 7.64
CA LEU A 82 14.89 14.25 8.48
C LEU A 82 15.00 14.65 9.95
N GLN A 83 15.64 15.78 10.25
CA GLN A 83 15.81 16.29 11.61
C GLN A 83 14.47 16.63 12.26
N GLU A 84 13.59 17.32 11.53
CA GLU A 84 12.26 17.71 12.01
C GLU A 84 11.36 16.49 12.24
N ALA A 85 11.39 15.52 11.31
CA ALA A 85 10.67 14.26 11.42
C ALA A 85 11.18 13.42 12.61
N LEU A 86 12.49 13.23 12.76
CA LEU A 86 13.06 12.52 13.91
C LEU A 86 12.67 13.21 15.23
N GLY A 87 12.78 14.54 15.31
CA GLY A 87 12.38 15.31 16.48
C GLY A 87 10.90 15.15 16.81
N GLY A 88 10.03 15.14 15.81
CA GLY A 88 8.59 14.91 15.97
C GLY A 88 8.25 13.47 16.38
N CYS A 89 8.95 12.47 15.86
CA CYS A 89 8.81 11.06 16.27
C CYS A 89 9.24 10.86 17.73
N ILE A 90 10.41 11.38 18.11
CA ILE A 90 10.96 11.28 19.48
C ILE A 90 10.05 11.97 20.50
N SER A 91 9.53 13.15 20.15
CA SER A 91 8.59 13.89 21.02
C SER A 91 7.18 13.27 21.07
N GLY A 92 6.83 12.40 20.12
CA GLY A 92 5.50 11.80 20.01
C GLY A 92 4.47 12.69 19.32
N ARG A 93 4.91 13.72 18.58
CA ARG A 93 4.03 14.62 17.83
C ARG A 93 3.56 14.02 16.49
N LEU A 94 4.38 13.21 15.83
CA LEU A 94 4.14 12.82 14.43
C LEU A 94 3.48 11.45 14.22
N LEU A 95 3.88 10.43 14.96
CA LEU A 95 3.44 9.06 14.69
C LEU A 95 2.21 8.71 15.52
N LYS A 96 1.02 9.06 15.03
CA LYS A 96 -0.26 8.70 15.66
C LYS A 96 -1.08 7.69 14.85
N GLU A 97 -0.81 7.55 13.55
CA GLU A 97 -1.73 6.89 12.60
C GLU A 97 -0.95 6.13 11.52
N SER A 98 -1.38 4.88 11.22
CA SER A 98 -0.89 4.13 10.06
C SER A 98 -1.69 4.50 8.80
N ASP A 99 -1.12 4.27 7.62
CA ASP A 99 -1.84 4.45 6.37
C ASP A 99 -3.11 3.58 6.31
N SER A 100 -4.09 3.99 5.51
CA SER A 100 -5.39 3.34 5.39
C SER A 100 -5.32 1.83 5.10
N VAL A 101 -4.35 1.40 4.29
CA VAL A 101 -4.13 -0.01 3.95
C VAL A 101 -3.45 -0.73 5.11
N ALA A 102 -2.38 -0.19 5.69
CA ALA A 102 -1.75 -0.79 6.88
C ALA A 102 -2.74 -0.99 8.03
N ARG A 103 -3.64 -0.03 8.25
CA ARG A 103 -4.71 -0.12 9.25
C ARG A 103 -5.64 -1.29 9.00
N TRP A 104 -6.05 -1.50 7.75
CA TRP A 104 -6.91 -2.62 7.38
C TRP A 104 -6.28 -3.96 7.74
N TYR A 105 -4.98 -4.13 7.47
CA TYR A 105 -4.29 -5.40 7.65
C TYR A 105 -3.76 -5.65 9.07
N VAL A 106 -3.26 -4.61 9.74
CA VAL A 106 -2.46 -4.74 10.97
C VAL A 106 -3.11 -4.05 12.18
N GLY A 107 -4.09 -3.17 11.95
CA GLY A 107 -4.71 -2.33 12.98
C GLY A 107 -3.86 -1.09 13.33
N ASN A 108 -4.32 -0.31 14.31
CA ASN A 108 -3.59 0.87 14.79
C ASN A 108 -2.62 0.47 15.93
N ASN A 109 -1.37 0.89 15.85
CA ASN A 109 -0.42 0.69 16.95
C ASN A 109 0.45 1.95 17.13
N PRO A 110 0.12 2.83 18.10
CA PRO A 110 0.89 4.05 18.32
C PRO A 110 2.31 3.73 18.79
N THR A 111 3.28 4.56 18.42
CA THR A 111 4.68 4.38 18.83
C THR A 111 4.80 4.43 20.35
N SER A 112 5.29 3.34 20.94
CA SER A 112 5.42 3.20 22.39
C SER A 112 6.46 4.18 22.95
N SER A 113 6.35 4.52 24.24
CA SER A 113 7.36 5.36 24.91
C SER A 113 8.75 4.71 24.91
N LYS A 114 8.82 3.37 24.84
CA LYS A 114 10.06 2.59 24.71
C LYS A 114 10.70 2.79 23.34
N GLU A 115 9.92 2.68 22.25
CA GLU A 115 10.42 2.91 20.89
C GLU A 115 10.88 4.35 20.69
N ARG A 116 10.18 5.34 21.25
CA ARG A 116 10.61 6.75 21.18
C ARG A 116 11.95 7.00 21.87
N ARG A 117 12.21 6.33 23.00
CA ARG A 117 13.53 6.37 23.67
C ARG A 117 14.59 5.66 22.82
N ALA A 118 14.28 4.49 22.30
CA ALA A 118 15.19 3.75 21.43
C ALA A 118 15.57 4.54 20.17
N MET A 119 14.63 5.26 19.55
CA MET A 119 14.92 6.18 18.44
C MET A 119 15.84 7.34 18.87
N ARG A 120 15.58 7.96 20.02
CA ARG A 120 16.39 9.08 20.53
C ARG A 120 17.85 8.69 20.74
N ASP A 121 18.05 7.54 21.36
CA ASP A 121 19.37 7.01 21.72
C ASP A 121 19.95 6.11 20.60
N GLY A 122 19.27 6.07 19.46
CA GLY A 122 19.55 5.19 18.34
C GLY A 122 20.55 5.77 17.34
N TYR A 123 20.66 5.09 16.20
CA TYR A 123 21.63 5.35 15.16
C TYR A 123 20.97 5.43 13.78
N ILE A 124 21.54 6.21 12.88
CA ILE A 124 21.12 6.37 11.50
C ILE A 124 22.14 5.68 10.60
N TRP A 125 21.62 4.88 9.67
CA TRP A 125 22.32 4.49 8.46
C TRP A 125 21.78 5.29 7.28
N LEU A 126 22.67 5.94 6.52
CA LEU A 126 22.37 6.65 5.29
C LEU A 126 23.57 6.52 4.34
N ASP A 127 23.32 6.20 3.08
CA ASP A 127 24.33 5.82 2.09
C ASP A 127 25.53 6.81 2.02
N TRP A 128 25.28 8.11 1.97
CA TRP A 128 26.29 9.16 1.82
C TRP A 128 27.39 9.19 2.88
N PHE A 129 27.02 9.00 4.14
CA PHE A 129 27.99 9.03 5.24
C PHE A 129 28.32 7.65 5.80
N CYS A 130 27.51 6.62 5.53
CA CYS A 130 27.79 5.26 5.96
C CYS A 130 28.60 4.46 4.93
N ILE A 131 28.62 4.89 3.66
CA ILE A 131 29.39 4.26 2.58
C ILE A 131 30.51 5.22 2.13
N PRO A 132 31.75 4.73 1.90
CA PRO A 132 32.82 5.52 1.29
C PRO A 132 32.41 6.20 -0.03
N GLN A 133 32.78 7.47 -0.19
CA GLN A 133 32.43 8.31 -1.35
C GLN A 133 33.65 8.70 -2.19
N SER A 134 34.87 8.52 -1.66
CA SER A 134 36.10 8.87 -2.37
C SER A 134 36.36 7.93 -3.55
N PRO A 135 36.71 8.45 -4.75
CA PRO A 135 37.10 7.61 -5.89
C PRO A 135 38.28 6.67 -5.59
N SER A 136 39.19 7.07 -4.71
CA SER A 136 40.30 6.21 -4.26
C SER A 136 39.87 5.00 -3.42
N GLN A 137 38.60 4.94 -3.02
CA GLN A 137 38.02 3.87 -2.20
C GLN A 137 36.91 3.11 -2.93
N GLU A 138 36.90 3.12 -4.27
CA GLU A 138 35.89 2.44 -5.09
C GLU A 138 35.68 0.97 -4.71
N ALA A 139 36.76 0.23 -4.42
CA ALA A 139 36.66 -1.15 -3.95
C ALA A 139 35.88 -1.29 -2.63
N LYS A 140 36.12 -0.38 -1.67
CA LYS A 140 35.41 -0.36 -0.39
C LYS A 140 33.94 0.03 -0.57
N GLN A 141 33.68 1.01 -1.44
CA GLN A 141 32.32 1.41 -1.81
C GLN A 141 31.55 0.22 -2.41
N SER A 142 32.17 -0.52 -3.34
CA SER A 142 31.58 -1.73 -3.92
C SER A 142 31.26 -2.80 -2.87
N PHE A 143 32.17 -3.06 -1.93
CA PHE A 143 31.89 -3.99 -0.82
C PHE A 143 30.77 -3.49 0.12
N ALA A 144 30.69 -2.19 0.37
CA ALA A 144 29.60 -1.62 1.15
C ALA A 144 28.24 -1.77 0.45
N ILE A 145 28.19 -1.54 -0.87
CA ILE A 145 27.00 -1.75 -1.69
C ILE A 145 26.56 -3.22 -1.65
N GLN A 146 27.50 -4.16 -1.78
CA GLN A 146 27.21 -5.60 -1.67
C GLN A 146 26.68 -6.00 -0.29
N SER A 147 26.96 -5.20 0.75
CA SER A 147 26.54 -5.45 2.12
C SER A 147 25.17 -4.85 2.48
N ILE A 148 24.51 -4.10 1.57
CA ILE A 148 23.24 -3.38 1.85
C ILE A 148 22.17 -4.32 2.41
N ALA A 149 21.99 -5.51 1.83
CA ALA A 149 21.02 -6.49 2.32
C ALA A 149 21.27 -6.88 3.78
N SER A 150 22.55 -7.02 4.16
CA SER A 150 22.97 -7.29 5.53
C SER A 150 22.72 -6.09 6.46
N TYR A 151 22.93 -4.87 5.99
CA TYR A 151 22.68 -3.64 6.76
C TYR A 151 21.20 -3.45 7.05
N VAL A 152 20.35 -3.61 6.03
CA VAL A 152 18.89 -3.54 6.17
C VAL A 152 18.40 -4.59 7.18
N GLY A 153 18.93 -5.82 7.11
CA GLY A 153 18.58 -6.89 8.04
C GLY A 153 19.00 -6.65 9.50
N ASP A 154 19.98 -5.77 9.74
CA ASP A 154 20.42 -5.37 11.08
C ASP A 154 19.64 -4.17 11.64
N CYS A 155 18.87 -3.46 10.81
CA CYS A 155 18.12 -2.28 11.25
C CYS A 155 16.85 -2.63 12.04
N SER A 156 16.41 -1.69 12.86
CA SER A 156 15.19 -1.75 13.68
C SER A 156 14.00 -1.00 13.07
N LEU A 157 14.26 -0.07 12.15
CA LEU A 157 13.26 0.71 11.44
C LEU A 157 13.75 1.04 10.02
N PHE A 158 12.87 0.94 9.03
CA PHE A 158 13.09 1.47 7.68
C PHE A 158 12.36 2.80 7.51
N MET A 159 13.06 3.83 7.03
CA MET A 159 12.52 5.16 6.80
C MET A 159 12.72 5.55 5.33
N ALA A 160 11.63 5.69 4.58
CA ALA A 160 11.66 6.31 3.26
C ALA A 160 11.51 7.84 3.42
N LEU A 161 12.59 8.59 3.15
CA LEU A 161 12.62 10.05 3.23
C LEU A 161 12.33 10.64 1.84
N VAL A 162 11.09 11.10 1.63
CA VAL A 162 10.52 11.45 0.33
C VAL A 162 9.76 12.79 0.33
N PRO A 163 10.42 13.91 0.69
CA PRO A 163 9.76 15.20 0.91
C PRO A 163 9.16 15.92 -0.31
N GLY A 164 9.21 15.35 -1.52
CA GLY A 164 8.73 16.03 -2.73
C GLY A 164 9.62 17.22 -3.12
N LEU A 165 10.91 16.98 -3.25
CA LEU A 165 11.90 18.01 -3.61
C LEU A 165 12.30 17.92 -5.08
N ARG A 166 12.97 18.94 -5.61
CA ARG A 166 13.45 18.92 -7.01
C ARG A 166 14.90 18.46 -7.06
N HIS A 167 15.16 17.51 -7.96
CA HIS A 167 16.50 17.19 -8.42
C HIS A 167 17.07 18.35 -9.24
N GLU A 168 18.39 18.49 -9.31
CA GLU A 168 19.09 19.50 -10.12
C GLU A 168 18.72 19.46 -11.62
N SER A 169 18.26 18.31 -12.12
CA SER A 169 17.76 18.16 -13.49
C SER A 169 16.34 18.70 -13.70
N GLY A 170 15.67 19.17 -12.64
CA GLY A 170 14.29 19.67 -12.67
C GLY A 170 13.22 18.64 -12.32
N ASN A 171 13.56 17.35 -12.32
CA ASN A 171 12.64 16.25 -11.96
C ASN A 171 12.24 16.34 -10.48
N VAL A 172 11.01 15.93 -10.17
CA VAL A 172 10.53 15.85 -8.80
C VAL A 172 10.97 14.51 -8.18
N CYS A 173 11.45 14.57 -6.95
CA CYS A 173 11.84 13.47 -6.08
C CYS A 173 10.86 13.39 -4.90
N ASP A 174 9.83 12.57 -5.08
CA ASP A 174 8.77 12.27 -4.12
C ASP A 174 8.61 10.75 -3.94
N TYR A 175 7.59 10.34 -3.18
CA TYR A 175 7.33 8.92 -2.92
C TYR A 175 7.08 8.11 -4.18
N GLU A 176 6.48 8.70 -5.22
CA GLU A 176 6.19 8.01 -6.45
C GLU A 176 7.48 7.73 -7.23
N SER A 177 8.30 8.75 -7.45
CA SER A 177 9.59 8.56 -8.11
C SER A 177 10.54 7.67 -7.29
N TRP A 178 10.41 7.65 -5.95
CA TRP A 178 11.14 6.74 -5.06
C TRP A 178 10.74 5.27 -5.31
N LEU A 179 9.43 4.98 -5.46
CA LEU A 179 8.92 3.64 -5.80
C LEU A 179 9.29 3.18 -7.21
N ARG A 180 9.84 4.05 -8.05
CA ARG A 180 10.34 3.69 -9.40
C ARG A 180 11.86 3.56 -9.45
N ARG A 181 12.61 4.15 -8.52
CA ARG A 181 14.07 4.17 -8.55
C ARG A 181 14.65 2.80 -8.19
N GLY A 182 15.52 2.27 -9.04
CA GLY A 182 16.07 0.92 -8.89
C GLY A 182 16.71 0.65 -7.53
N TRP A 183 17.59 1.54 -7.04
CA TRP A 183 18.24 1.40 -5.73
C TRP A 183 17.26 1.44 -4.55
N CYS A 184 16.31 2.37 -4.57
CA CYS A 184 15.29 2.49 -3.52
C CYS A 184 14.37 1.25 -3.48
N LEU A 185 13.99 0.74 -4.65
CA LEU A 185 13.31 -0.55 -4.76
C LEU A 185 14.17 -1.69 -4.23
N ALA A 186 15.47 -1.74 -4.54
CA ALA A 186 16.36 -2.78 -4.05
C ALA A 186 16.45 -2.78 -2.51
N GLU A 187 16.56 -1.60 -1.91
CA GLU A 187 16.55 -1.43 -0.45
C GLU A 187 15.23 -1.93 0.16
N LEU A 188 14.09 -1.54 -0.41
CA LEU A 188 12.77 -2.03 0.02
C LEU A 188 12.65 -3.55 -0.13
N TRP A 189 13.17 -4.12 -1.21
CA TRP A 189 13.20 -5.57 -1.41
C TRP A 189 14.07 -6.27 -0.36
N CYS A 190 15.24 -5.72 -0.03
CA CYS A 190 16.09 -6.24 1.03
C CYS A 190 15.39 -6.25 2.39
N THR A 191 14.47 -5.31 2.68
CA THR A 191 13.70 -5.35 3.94
C THR A 191 12.80 -6.59 3.99
N GLN A 192 12.18 -6.94 2.87
CA GLN A 192 11.20 -8.03 2.78
C GLN A 192 11.86 -9.41 2.62
N LEU A 193 13.07 -9.44 2.08
CA LEU A 193 13.90 -10.63 1.93
C LEU A 193 14.78 -10.92 3.15
N SER A 194 14.82 -10.01 4.13
CA SER A 194 15.58 -10.22 5.36
C SER A 194 15.16 -11.50 6.09
N ASN A 195 16.14 -12.22 6.63
CA ASN A 195 15.90 -13.38 7.47
C ASN A 195 15.48 -13.02 8.91
N ARG A 196 15.53 -11.73 9.27
CA ARG A 196 15.09 -11.24 10.56
C ARG A 196 13.63 -10.77 10.53
N ARG A 197 13.07 -10.54 11.71
CA ARG A 197 11.70 -10.04 11.95
C ARG A 197 11.31 -8.94 10.93
N SER A 198 10.03 -8.89 10.58
CA SER A 198 9.46 -7.83 9.73
C SER A 198 9.88 -6.44 10.22
N LEU A 199 10.62 -5.74 9.37
CA LEU A 199 11.15 -4.40 9.62
C LEU A 199 10.02 -3.37 9.42
N PRO A 200 9.59 -2.63 10.47
CA PRO A 200 8.58 -1.60 10.31
C PRO A 200 9.06 -0.52 9.35
N MET A 201 8.16 0.01 8.53
CA MET A 201 8.44 1.06 7.55
C MET A 201 7.67 2.34 7.89
N ILE A 202 8.37 3.48 7.86
CA ILE A 202 7.80 4.81 7.93
C ILE A 202 8.10 5.56 6.64
N VAL A 203 7.11 6.27 6.11
CA VAL A 203 7.28 7.18 4.97
C VAL A 203 7.21 8.62 5.49
N VAL A 204 8.26 9.40 5.24
CA VAL A 204 8.39 10.80 5.64
C VAL A 204 8.28 11.69 4.40
N ARG A 205 7.16 12.41 4.27
CA ARG A 205 6.85 13.30 3.15
C ARG A 205 7.11 14.78 3.43
N GLY A 206 7.44 15.10 4.68
CA GLY A 206 7.68 16.46 5.11
C GLY A 206 7.95 16.52 6.61
N PRO A 207 8.22 17.72 7.13
CA PRO A 207 8.48 17.98 8.54
C PRO A 207 7.45 17.40 9.50
N ASP A 208 6.19 17.47 9.09
CA ASP A 208 5.02 17.15 9.88
C ASP A 208 4.20 15.96 9.32
N ALA A 209 4.75 15.25 8.32
CA ALA A 209 4.08 14.18 7.60
C ALA A 209 4.92 12.90 7.63
N ALA A 210 4.70 12.07 8.64
CA ALA A 210 5.33 10.75 8.79
C ALA A 210 4.30 9.69 9.18
N GLU A 211 4.19 8.62 8.37
CA GLU A 211 3.17 7.59 8.54
C GLU A 211 3.78 6.19 8.48
N PHE A 212 3.25 5.25 9.27
CA PHE A 212 3.58 3.84 9.12
C PHE A 212 2.91 3.29 7.86
N VAL A 213 3.70 2.65 7.01
CA VAL A 213 3.23 2.08 5.75
C VAL A 213 3.47 0.58 5.69
N LEU A 214 2.46 -0.16 5.25
CA LEU A 214 2.62 -1.57 4.91
C LEU A 214 2.89 -1.70 3.41
N ALA A 215 4.16 -1.94 3.06
CA ALA A 215 4.55 -2.18 1.68
C ALA A 215 4.11 -3.57 1.22
N LEU A 216 2.82 -3.79 0.96
CA LEU A 216 2.28 -5.08 0.46
C LEU A 216 2.67 -5.35 -0.99
N ASN A 217 2.82 -4.29 -1.78
CA ASN A 217 2.97 -4.33 -3.23
C ASN A 217 4.43 -4.34 -3.72
N TRP A 218 5.40 -4.50 -2.81
CA TRP A 218 6.83 -4.53 -3.13
C TRP A 218 7.18 -5.55 -4.22
N VAL A 219 6.46 -6.67 -4.28
CA VAL A 219 6.71 -7.76 -5.24
C VAL A 219 6.29 -7.45 -6.70
N TYR A 220 5.69 -6.28 -6.96
CA TYR A 220 5.10 -5.94 -8.27
C TYR A 220 6.08 -5.35 -9.26
N THR A 221 7.05 -4.58 -8.77
CA THR A 221 8.10 -3.99 -9.60
C THR A 221 9.41 -4.60 -9.15
N LEU A 222 10.10 -5.29 -10.05
CA LEU A 222 11.42 -5.80 -9.72
C LEU A 222 12.40 -4.63 -9.72
N PRO A 223 13.39 -4.58 -8.81
CA PRO A 223 14.27 -3.42 -8.73
C PRO A 223 15.09 -3.16 -10.01
N HIS A 224 15.39 -4.22 -10.77
CA HIS A 224 16.06 -4.10 -12.07
C HIS A 224 15.13 -3.65 -13.20
N GLU A 225 13.83 -3.47 -12.96
CA GLU A 225 12.88 -2.84 -13.90
C GLU A 225 12.70 -1.34 -13.60
N GLY A 226 13.25 -0.86 -12.49
CA GLY A 226 13.19 0.54 -12.10
C GLY A 226 14.02 1.48 -12.97
N ASP A 227 13.93 2.75 -12.62
CA ASP A 227 14.66 3.86 -13.23
C ASP A 227 16.07 3.96 -12.64
N PHE A 228 17.05 4.18 -13.52
CA PHE A 228 18.47 4.29 -13.15
C PHE A 228 19.08 5.57 -13.72
N THR A 229 19.76 6.32 -12.87
CA THR A 229 20.62 7.43 -13.32
C THR A 229 21.89 6.89 -13.98
N ILE A 230 22.41 5.76 -13.49
CA ILE A 230 23.58 5.06 -14.02
C ILE A 230 23.15 3.65 -14.40
N GLU A 231 23.02 3.38 -15.69
CA GLU A 231 22.49 2.09 -16.20
C GLU A 231 23.34 0.88 -15.76
N ALA A 232 24.65 1.07 -15.56
CA ALA A 232 25.55 0.01 -15.08
C ALA A 232 25.19 -0.50 -13.66
N ASP A 233 24.45 0.28 -12.86
CA ASP A 233 24.00 -0.18 -11.54
C ASP A 233 22.91 -1.25 -11.61
N ARG A 234 22.23 -1.40 -12.76
CA ARG A 234 21.17 -2.41 -12.93
C ARG A 234 21.69 -3.84 -12.72
N SER A 235 22.90 -4.13 -13.20
CA SER A 235 23.53 -5.44 -12.97
C SER A 235 23.96 -5.62 -11.51
N ARG A 236 24.53 -4.58 -10.88
CA ARG A 236 24.93 -4.62 -9.47
C ARG A 236 23.76 -4.92 -8.54
N ILE A 237 22.61 -4.27 -8.76
CA ILE A 237 21.38 -4.54 -8.01
C ILE A 237 20.91 -5.96 -8.23
N ARG A 238 20.99 -6.46 -9.46
CA ARG A 238 20.61 -7.84 -9.79
C ARG A 238 21.41 -8.84 -8.97
N ASP A 239 22.72 -8.65 -8.87
CA ASP A 239 23.61 -9.55 -8.13
C ASP A 239 23.26 -9.54 -6.62
N VAL A 240 23.12 -8.35 -6.03
CA VAL A 240 22.75 -8.18 -4.61
C VAL A 240 21.41 -8.85 -4.29
N LEU A 241 20.40 -8.67 -5.15
CA LEU A 241 19.07 -9.24 -4.94
C LEU A 241 19.03 -10.74 -5.17
N THR A 242 19.74 -11.25 -6.18
CA THR A 242 19.81 -12.70 -6.44
C THR A 242 20.36 -13.41 -5.20
N SER A 243 21.50 -12.95 -4.68
CA SER A 243 22.07 -13.49 -3.45
C SER A 243 21.14 -13.33 -2.24
N SER A 244 20.34 -12.25 -2.18
CA SER A 244 19.38 -12.03 -1.10
C SER A 244 18.20 -13.00 -1.17
N VAL A 245 17.65 -13.25 -2.37
CA VAL A 245 16.56 -14.21 -2.58
C VAL A 245 17.04 -15.63 -2.29
N GLU A 246 18.23 -16.01 -2.76
CA GLU A 246 18.83 -17.33 -2.51
C GLU A 246 19.07 -17.56 -1.01
N SER A 247 19.64 -16.57 -0.32
CA SER A 247 19.82 -16.58 1.14
C SER A 247 18.50 -16.76 1.88
N ARG A 248 17.44 -16.05 1.46
CA ARG A 248 16.10 -16.17 2.04
C ARG A 248 15.49 -17.55 1.79
N ILE A 249 15.65 -18.09 0.58
CA ILE A 249 15.19 -19.45 0.24
C ILE A 249 15.88 -20.47 1.14
N ALA A 250 17.21 -20.44 1.24
CA ALA A 250 17.98 -21.38 2.05
C ALA A 250 17.58 -21.33 3.53
N PHE A 251 17.36 -20.13 4.08
CA PHE A 251 16.86 -19.96 5.45
C PHE A 251 15.47 -20.58 5.64
N LEU A 252 14.55 -20.38 4.69
CA LEU A 252 13.19 -20.92 4.79
C LEU A 252 13.16 -22.44 4.60
N GLU A 253 14.05 -23.00 3.80
CA GLU A 253 14.24 -24.45 3.64
C GLU A 253 14.73 -25.10 4.94
N ALA A 254 15.68 -24.46 5.63
CA ALA A 254 16.21 -24.97 6.88
C ALA A 254 15.20 -24.93 8.04
N ASN A 255 14.25 -23.98 8.02
CA ASN A 255 13.37 -23.71 9.15
C ASN A 255 11.92 -24.21 9.00
N GLU A 256 11.52 -24.78 7.86
CA GLU A 256 10.22 -25.38 7.51
C GLU A 256 8.91 -24.63 7.92
N THR A 257 8.99 -23.46 8.55
CA THR A 257 7.85 -22.74 9.12
C THR A 257 6.99 -22.04 8.06
N GLU A 258 7.60 -21.59 6.96
CA GLU A 258 6.93 -20.83 5.89
C GLU A 258 7.18 -21.43 4.49
N LEU A 259 6.99 -22.75 4.34
CA LEU A 259 7.23 -23.46 3.06
C LEU A 259 6.48 -22.86 1.86
N GLY A 260 5.32 -22.23 2.06
CA GLY A 260 4.60 -21.55 0.98
C GLY A 260 5.37 -20.35 0.41
N LEU A 261 5.96 -19.53 1.29
CA LEU A 261 6.82 -18.41 0.88
C LEU A 261 8.09 -18.93 0.20
N CYS A 262 8.70 -19.98 0.74
CA CYS A 262 9.85 -20.63 0.12
C CYS A 262 9.55 -21.04 -1.32
N ARG A 263 8.47 -21.80 -1.53
CA ARG A 263 8.04 -22.25 -2.86
C ARG A 263 7.69 -21.09 -3.78
N TYR A 264 7.09 -20.03 -3.27
CA TYR A 264 6.81 -18.81 -4.04
C TYR A 264 8.10 -18.17 -4.57
N LEU A 265 9.09 -17.96 -3.70
CA LEU A 265 10.37 -17.36 -4.06
C LEU A 265 11.16 -18.26 -5.04
N LYS A 266 11.22 -19.57 -4.79
CA LYS A 266 11.84 -20.54 -5.71
C LYS A 266 11.18 -20.53 -7.08
N GLY A 267 9.85 -20.47 -7.10
CA GLY A 267 9.07 -20.46 -8.35
C GLY A 267 9.39 -19.24 -9.20
N ARG A 268 9.66 -18.10 -8.57
CA ARG A 268 9.96 -16.84 -9.26
C ARG A 268 11.45 -16.61 -9.51
N LEU A 269 12.36 -17.50 -9.11
CA LEU A 269 13.81 -17.22 -9.06
C LEU A 269 14.38 -16.68 -10.38
N HIS A 270 13.84 -17.12 -11.52
CA HIS A 270 14.23 -16.67 -12.85
C HIS A 270 13.78 -15.23 -13.18
N ASP A 271 12.74 -14.71 -12.52
CA ASP A 271 12.30 -13.31 -12.67
C ASP A 271 13.46 -12.34 -12.36
N TRP A 272 14.39 -12.70 -11.45
CA TRP A 272 15.56 -11.87 -11.10
C TRP A 272 16.75 -12.05 -12.03
N ASN A 273 16.74 -13.07 -12.91
CA ASN A 273 17.85 -13.35 -13.81
C ASN A 273 17.37 -13.53 -15.26
N PRO A 274 16.97 -12.43 -15.95
CA PRO A 274 16.31 -12.48 -17.26
C PRO A 274 17.17 -13.03 -18.42
N GLY A 275 18.41 -13.48 -18.16
CA GLY A 275 19.24 -14.22 -19.12
C GLY A 275 19.22 -15.74 -18.94
N HIS A 276 18.69 -16.23 -17.83
CA HIS A 276 18.56 -17.66 -17.57
C HIS A 276 17.17 -18.13 -17.98
N SER A 277 17.06 -18.68 -19.20
CA SER A 277 15.84 -19.38 -19.61
C SER A 277 15.56 -20.49 -18.61
N HIS A 278 14.35 -20.53 -18.05
CA HIS A 278 13.92 -21.69 -17.30
C HIS A 278 14.01 -22.92 -18.21
N THR A 279 14.69 -23.95 -17.72
CA THR A 279 14.71 -25.26 -18.36
C THR A 279 13.62 -26.11 -17.72
N PRO A 280 12.67 -26.66 -18.51
CA PRO A 280 11.65 -27.57 -18.01
C PRO A 280 12.29 -28.69 -17.19
N ARG A 281 11.76 -28.94 -15.99
CA ARG A 281 12.29 -29.98 -15.10
C ARG A 281 11.64 -31.32 -15.42
N SER A 282 12.37 -32.41 -15.18
CA SER A 282 11.73 -33.71 -15.05
C SER A 282 10.76 -33.71 -13.86
N GLU A 283 9.83 -34.66 -13.80
CA GLU A 283 8.92 -34.77 -12.65
C GLU A 283 9.68 -34.97 -11.34
N GLU A 284 10.73 -35.79 -11.34
CA GLU A 284 11.57 -36.04 -10.17
C GLU A 284 12.32 -34.78 -9.71
N ASP A 285 12.97 -34.09 -10.64
CA ASP A 285 13.70 -32.85 -10.33
C ASP A 285 12.75 -31.74 -9.85
N PHE A 286 11.56 -31.64 -10.43
CA PHE A 286 10.55 -30.67 -10.02
C PHE A 286 10.07 -30.92 -8.59
N LEU A 287 9.73 -32.18 -8.28
CA LEU A 287 9.27 -32.57 -6.95
C LEU A 287 10.37 -32.38 -5.91
N SER A 288 11.60 -32.78 -6.22
CA SER A 288 12.78 -32.56 -5.38
C SER A 288 13.01 -31.07 -5.15
N TYR A 289 13.06 -30.27 -6.22
CA TYR A 289 13.30 -28.83 -6.13
C TYR A 289 12.24 -28.13 -5.27
N PHE A 290 10.95 -28.41 -5.40
CA PHE A 290 9.93 -27.73 -4.58
C PHE A 290 9.62 -28.41 -3.24
N GLY A 291 10.37 -29.46 -2.88
CA GLY A 291 10.19 -30.19 -1.63
C GLY A 291 8.81 -30.87 -1.54
N PHE A 292 8.40 -31.55 -2.61
CA PHE A 292 7.21 -32.38 -2.64
C PHE A 292 7.59 -33.86 -2.58
N PRO A 293 7.16 -34.63 -1.56
CA PRO A 293 7.53 -36.05 -1.45
C PRO A 293 7.03 -36.93 -2.60
N SER A 294 5.94 -36.51 -3.26
CA SER A 294 5.39 -37.15 -4.44
C SER A 294 4.42 -36.21 -5.15
N LEU A 295 4.10 -36.51 -6.40
CA LEU A 295 3.09 -35.78 -7.17
C LEU A 295 1.76 -35.69 -6.41
N ALA A 296 1.28 -36.82 -5.87
CA ALA A 296 0.02 -36.88 -5.15
C ALA A 296 0.02 -36.02 -3.87
N LYS A 297 1.16 -35.88 -3.18
CA LYS A 297 1.30 -34.99 -2.03
C LYS A 297 1.37 -33.52 -2.46
N GLY A 298 2.11 -33.22 -3.52
CA GLY A 298 2.21 -31.86 -4.09
C GLY A 298 0.86 -31.29 -4.55
N LEU A 299 -0.02 -32.15 -5.09
CA LEU A 299 -1.40 -31.78 -5.47
C LEU A 299 -2.32 -31.47 -4.28
N LYS A 300 -2.02 -32.01 -3.09
CA LYS A 300 -2.82 -31.80 -1.87
C LYS A 300 -2.41 -30.54 -1.10
N VAL A 301 -1.26 -29.93 -1.44
CA VAL A 301 -0.80 -28.71 -0.80
C VAL A 301 -1.73 -27.55 -1.19
N ARG A 302 -2.41 -26.97 -0.19
CA ARG A 302 -3.47 -25.99 -0.40
C ARG A 302 -2.96 -24.55 -0.64
N GLN A 303 -1.79 -24.19 -0.13
CA GLN A 303 -1.21 -22.85 -0.30
C GLN A 303 -0.48 -22.74 -1.66
N ILE A 304 0.85 -22.70 -1.67
CA ILE A 304 1.66 -22.80 -2.90
C ILE A 304 1.96 -24.28 -3.14
N GLY A 305 1.01 -24.96 -3.80
CA GLY A 305 1.14 -26.37 -4.19
C GLY A 305 1.83 -26.55 -5.55
N ALA A 306 1.93 -27.81 -6.01
CA ALA A 306 2.70 -28.15 -7.21
C ALA A 306 2.27 -27.38 -8.47
N LEU A 307 0.95 -27.19 -8.69
CA LEU A 307 0.47 -26.43 -9.84
C LEU A 307 0.84 -24.95 -9.75
N ALA A 308 0.78 -24.35 -8.56
CA ALA A 308 1.21 -22.97 -8.35
C ALA A 308 2.72 -22.81 -8.59
N CYS A 309 3.54 -23.76 -8.14
CA CYS A 309 4.98 -23.75 -8.40
C CYS A 309 5.30 -23.86 -9.90
N ALA A 310 4.59 -24.73 -10.63
CA ALA A 310 4.79 -24.88 -12.07
C ALA A 310 4.41 -23.62 -12.84
N VAL A 311 3.32 -22.94 -12.43
CA VAL A 311 2.90 -21.65 -12.98
C VAL A 311 3.90 -20.54 -12.67
N LEU A 312 4.36 -20.44 -11.42
CA LEU A 312 5.29 -19.40 -11.02
C LEU A 312 6.64 -19.54 -11.74
N SER A 313 7.05 -20.77 -12.06
CA SER A 313 8.31 -21.09 -12.73
C SER A 313 8.23 -21.19 -14.25
N ASP A 314 7.09 -20.86 -14.88
CA ASP A 314 6.89 -20.97 -16.33
C ASP A 314 7.08 -22.40 -16.91
N ASP A 315 6.93 -23.44 -16.07
CA ASP A 315 7.07 -24.85 -16.47
C ASP A 315 5.79 -25.40 -17.12
N ILE A 316 5.54 -24.97 -18.35
CA ILE A 316 4.37 -25.38 -19.16
C ILE A 316 4.22 -26.91 -19.27
N PRO A 317 5.28 -27.70 -19.54
CA PRO A 317 5.18 -29.16 -19.53
C PRO A 317 4.70 -29.72 -18.18
N MET A 318 5.22 -29.20 -17.06
CA MET A 318 4.79 -29.64 -15.73
C MET A 318 3.34 -29.23 -15.43
N ILE A 319 2.88 -28.05 -15.87
CA ILE A 319 1.47 -27.64 -15.77
C ILE A 319 0.57 -28.70 -16.44
N ARG A 320 0.89 -29.10 -17.68
CA ARG A 320 0.14 -30.15 -18.41
C ARG A 320 0.12 -31.47 -17.65
N ARG A 321 1.30 -31.90 -17.18
CA ARG A 321 1.46 -33.16 -16.45
C ARG A 321 0.66 -33.19 -15.14
N LEU A 322 0.65 -32.09 -14.40
CA LEU A 322 -0.11 -31.93 -13.16
C LEU A 322 -1.62 -31.95 -13.42
N VAL A 323 -2.10 -31.27 -14.46
CA VAL A 323 -3.53 -31.30 -14.82
C VAL A 323 -3.95 -32.70 -15.30
N GLN A 324 -3.11 -33.41 -16.06
CA GLN A 324 -3.32 -34.83 -16.38
C GLN A 324 -3.39 -35.71 -15.12
N ALA A 325 -2.63 -35.36 -14.07
CA ALA A 325 -2.71 -35.97 -12.75
C ALA A 325 -3.91 -35.50 -11.91
N ARG A 326 -4.90 -34.82 -12.52
CA ARG A 326 -6.11 -34.28 -11.91
C ARG A 326 -5.89 -33.08 -10.98
N ALA A 327 -4.84 -32.28 -11.20
CA ALA A 327 -4.74 -30.96 -10.58
C ALA A 327 -5.91 -30.06 -11.01
N SER A 328 -6.57 -29.40 -10.06
CA SER A 328 -7.62 -28.42 -10.39
C SER A 328 -7.01 -27.08 -10.77
N VAL A 329 -7.22 -26.64 -12.01
CA VAL A 329 -6.78 -25.32 -12.53
C VAL A 329 -7.45 -24.14 -11.81
N GLY A 330 -8.60 -24.37 -11.18
CA GLY A 330 -9.31 -23.39 -10.35
C GLY A 330 -9.01 -23.50 -8.85
N SER A 331 -8.06 -24.35 -8.45
CA SER A 331 -7.66 -24.47 -7.04
C SER A 331 -7.13 -23.13 -6.52
N ARG A 332 -7.45 -22.79 -5.28
CA ARG A 332 -7.07 -21.51 -4.67
C ARG A 332 -5.94 -21.72 -3.67
N CYS A 333 -4.94 -20.85 -3.71
CA CYS A 333 -3.85 -20.80 -2.73
C CYS A 333 -4.40 -20.38 -1.36
N LYS A 334 -4.63 -21.33 -0.45
CA LYS A 334 -5.14 -21.11 0.90
C LYS A 334 -4.23 -21.78 1.96
N PRO A 335 -3.87 -21.07 3.06
CA PRO A 335 -4.19 -19.68 3.37
C PRO A 335 -3.42 -18.67 2.49
N ALA A 336 -3.88 -17.41 2.44
CA ALA A 336 -3.20 -16.34 1.72
C ALA A 336 -1.75 -16.13 2.23
N LEU A 337 -0.84 -15.75 1.33
CA LEU A 337 0.49 -15.23 1.63
C LEU A 337 0.47 -13.71 1.50
N VAL A 338 -0.07 -13.06 2.54
CA VAL A 338 -0.31 -11.60 2.56
C VAL A 338 0.99 -10.80 2.39
N ASN A 339 2.12 -11.31 2.88
CA ASN A 339 3.42 -10.65 2.79
C ASN A 339 3.93 -10.47 1.35
N VAL A 340 3.46 -11.29 0.40
CA VAL A 340 3.75 -11.15 -1.04
C VAL A 340 2.48 -10.82 -1.83
N ASP A 341 1.46 -10.31 -1.13
CA ASP A 341 0.15 -9.94 -1.66
C ASP A 341 -0.51 -11.04 -2.49
N VAL A 342 -0.22 -12.30 -2.18
CA VAL A 342 -0.91 -13.45 -2.77
C VAL A 342 -2.08 -13.77 -1.86
N LEU A 343 -3.27 -13.32 -2.24
CA LEU A 343 -4.51 -13.65 -1.55
C LEU A 343 -4.92 -15.10 -1.88
N THR A 344 -6.22 -15.41 -1.82
CA THR A 344 -6.71 -16.76 -2.14
C THR A 344 -6.86 -16.98 -3.65
N TRP A 345 -5.76 -16.81 -4.35
CA TRP A 345 -5.65 -16.73 -5.78
C TRP A 345 -5.65 -18.09 -6.47
N THR A 346 -6.16 -18.14 -7.70
CA THR A 346 -6.03 -19.31 -8.57
C THR A 346 -4.67 -19.31 -9.27
N PRO A 347 -4.23 -20.44 -9.87
CA PRO A 347 -3.08 -20.46 -10.76
C PRO A 347 -3.09 -19.34 -11.80
N LEU A 348 -4.24 -19.01 -12.40
CA LEU A 348 -4.34 -17.94 -13.38
C LEU A 348 -4.09 -16.55 -12.76
N HIS A 349 -4.54 -16.29 -11.53
CA HIS A 349 -4.23 -15.04 -10.82
C HIS A 349 -2.71 -14.87 -10.60
N LEU A 350 -1.99 -15.95 -10.23
CA LEU A 350 -0.54 -15.92 -10.05
C LEU A 350 0.20 -15.57 -11.35
N ALA A 351 -0.27 -16.09 -12.49
CA ALA A 351 0.27 -15.74 -13.80
C ALA A 351 -0.02 -14.26 -14.12
N VAL A 352 -1.27 -13.80 -13.96
CA VAL A 352 -1.70 -12.42 -14.27
C VAL A 352 -0.92 -11.38 -13.47
N GLN A 353 -0.59 -11.66 -12.21
CA GLN A 353 0.22 -10.77 -11.38
C GLN A 353 1.62 -10.51 -11.99
N ARG A 354 2.18 -11.47 -12.74
CA ARG A 354 3.52 -11.36 -13.37
C ARG A 354 3.50 -10.59 -14.69
N GLY A 355 2.32 -10.22 -15.18
CA GLY A 355 2.13 -9.42 -16.40
C GLY A 355 2.52 -10.15 -17.68
N SER A 356 2.95 -9.39 -18.67
CA SER A 356 3.22 -9.83 -20.05
C SER A 356 4.23 -10.98 -20.18
N ARG A 357 5.12 -11.13 -19.19
CA ARG A 357 6.10 -12.24 -19.13
C ARG A 357 5.45 -13.61 -19.01
N ALA A 358 4.28 -13.69 -18.39
CA ALA A 358 3.58 -14.94 -18.13
C ALA A 358 2.51 -15.25 -19.19
N LEU A 359 2.42 -14.50 -20.30
CA LEU A 359 1.42 -14.74 -21.36
C LEU A 359 1.41 -16.19 -21.87
N PRO A 360 2.55 -16.87 -22.11
CA PRO A 360 2.54 -18.28 -22.51
C PRO A 360 1.90 -19.21 -21.46
N VAL A 361 2.14 -18.93 -20.17
CA VAL A 361 1.52 -19.68 -19.06
C VAL A 361 0.03 -19.39 -18.96
N MET A 362 -0.38 -18.13 -19.11
CA MET A 362 -1.80 -17.75 -19.13
C MET A 362 -2.53 -18.46 -20.27
N ALA A 363 -1.96 -18.45 -21.48
CA ALA A 363 -2.49 -19.13 -22.66
C ALA A 363 -2.71 -20.63 -22.38
N GLU A 364 -1.72 -21.28 -21.77
CA GLU A 364 -1.81 -22.69 -21.42
C GLU A 364 -2.89 -22.96 -20.36
N LEU A 365 -2.98 -22.15 -19.31
CA LEU A 365 -4.01 -22.30 -18.27
C LEU A 365 -5.42 -22.12 -18.85
N LEU A 366 -5.63 -21.13 -19.72
CA LEU A 366 -6.91 -20.89 -20.39
C LEU A 366 -7.26 -22.04 -21.34
N ARG A 367 -6.28 -22.59 -22.08
CA ARG A 367 -6.44 -23.81 -22.89
C ARG A 367 -6.87 -25.01 -22.02
N LEU A 368 -6.35 -25.09 -20.79
CA LEU A 368 -6.72 -26.09 -19.78
C LEU A 368 -8.00 -25.72 -19.00
N ARG A 369 -8.82 -24.79 -19.52
CA ARG A 369 -10.13 -24.38 -18.98
C ARG A 369 -10.07 -23.63 -17.65
N ALA A 370 -8.98 -22.89 -17.37
CA ALA A 370 -9.02 -21.89 -16.32
C ALA A 370 -10.06 -20.81 -16.66
N ASP A 371 -10.80 -20.35 -15.65
CA ASP A 371 -11.84 -19.34 -15.82
C ASP A 371 -11.23 -17.92 -15.81
N PRO A 372 -11.29 -17.17 -16.94
CA PRO A 372 -10.79 -15.79 -17.01
C PRO A 372 -11.59 -14.82 -16.14
N ASN A 373 -12.81 -15.19 -15.71
CA ASN A 373 -13.67 -14.41 -14.82
C ASN A 373 -13.63 -14.94 -13.37
N SER A 374 -12.61 -15.74 -13.02
CA SER A 374 -12.44 -16.14 -11.63
C SER A 374 -12.20 -14.93 -10.72
N THR A 375 -12.61 -15.06 -9.46
CA THR A 375 -12.40 -14.05 -8.42
C THR A 375 -11.46 -14.53 -7.34
N ASP A 376 -11.09 -13.72 -6.35
CA ASP A 376 -10.55 -14.17 -5.05
C ASP A 376 -11.65 -14.60 -4.06
N THR A 377 -11.38 -14.71 -2.74
CA THR A 377 -12.39 -15.08 -1.74
C THR A 377 -13.40 -14.00 -1.42
N ILE A 378 -13.04 -12.73 -1.58
CA ILE A 378 -13.92 -11.59 -1.30
C ILE A 378 -14.70 -11.17 -2.55
N GLY A 379 -14.40 -11.78 -3.70
CA GLY A 379 -15.11 -11.58 -4.95
C GLY A 379 -14.45 -10.60 -5.89
N LEU A 380 -13.19 -10.22 -5.65
CA LEU A 380 -12.46 -9.30 -6.53
C LEU A 380 -12.11 -10.00 -7.85
N PRO A 381 -12.37 -9.36 -9.01
CA PRO A 381 -12.19 -9.97 -10.32
C PRO A 381 -10.71 -10.13 -10.69
N LEU A 382 -10.36 -11.26 -11.32
CA LEU A 382 -9.01 -11.55 -11.80
C LEU A 382 -8.48 -10.48 -12.75
N LEU A 383 -9.28 -10.05 -13.73
CA LEU A 383 -8.88 -9.08 -14.75
C LEU A 383 -8.41 -7.75 -14.14
N GLY A 384 -8.99 -7.32 -13.01
CA GLY A 384 -8.57 -6.10 -12.31
C GLY A 384 -7.20 -6.20 -11.63
N ASN A 385 -6.55 -7.37 -11.64
CA ASN A 385 -5.20 -7.58 -11.13
C ASN A 385 -4.12 -7.47 -12.22
N SER A 386 -4.49 -7.22 -13.48
CA SER A 386 -3.53 -7.03 -14.57
C SER A 386 -2.61 -5.83 -14.31
N ARG A 387 -1.32 -5.99 -14.66
CA ARG A 387 -0.27 -4.99 -14.39
C ARG A 387 0.18 -4.21 -15.62
N ASP A 388 -0.18 -4.67 -16.81
CA ASP A 388 0.11 -4.02 -18.08
C ASP A 388 -1.07 -4.17 -19.05
N ALA A 389 -1.09 -3.28 -20.05
CA ALA A 389 -2.14 -3.25 -21.07
C ALA A 389 -2.20 -4.55 -21.89
N ALA A 390 -1.05 -5.18 -22.15
CA ALA A 390 -0.99 -6.41 -22.93
C ALA A 390 -1.74 -7.56 -22.24
N THR A 391 -1.63 -7.66 -20.92
CA THR A 391 -2.32 -8.67 -20.11
C THR A 391 -3.83 -8.44 -20.11
N VAL A 392 -4.30 -7.19 -19.99
CA VAL A 392 -5.73 -6.85 -20.10
C VAL A 392 -6.27 -7.27 -21.45
N GLU A 393 -5.60 -6.85 -22.53
CA GLU A 393 -5.98 -7.15 -23.91
C GLU A 393 -6.02 -8.66 -24.15
N PHE A 394 -4.99 -9.38 -23.73
CA PHE A 394 -4.89 -10.82 -23.87
C PHE A 394 -6.05 -11.56 -23.15
N LEU A 395 -6.34 -11.21 -21.90
CA LEU A 395 -7.42 -11.85 -21.15
C LEU A 395 -8.80 -11.58 -21.78
N VAL A 396 -9.05 -10.37 -22.26
CA VAL A 396 -10.31 -10.02 -22.95
C VAL A 396 -10.45 -10.77 -24.28
N GLN A 397 -9.36 -10.92 -25.05
CA GLN A 397 -9.34 -11.79 -26.24
C GLN A 397 -9.65 -13.26 -25.90
N HIS A 398 -9.34 -13.68 -24.68
CA HIS A 398 -9.67 -14.99 -24.13
C HIS A 398 -10.97 -15.00 -23.28
N HIS A 399 -11.92 -14.12 -23.59
CA HIS A 399 -13.27 -14.09 -23.01
C HIS A 399 -13.37 -13.66 -21.53
N ALA A 400 -12.38 -12.91 -21.01
CA ALA A 400 -12.59 -12.15 -19.78
C ALA A 400 -13.63 -11.05 -20.04
N ASP A 401 -14.62 -10.93 -19.16
CA ASP A 401 -15.61 -9.87 -19.20
C ASP A 401 -15.03 -8.62 -18.52
N VAL A 402 -14.87 -7.56 -19.31
CA VAL A 402 -14.31 -6.28 -18.89
C VAL A 402 -15.12 -5.60 -17.78
N ASN A 403 -16.40 -5.97 -17.63
CA ASN A 403 -17.33 -5.46 -16.64
C ASN A 403 -17.74 -6.52 -15.60
N PHE A 404 -16.97 -7.61 -15.52
CA PHE A 404 -17.31 -8.73 -14.64
C PHE A 404 -17.40 -8.31 -13.18
N GLN A 405 -18.53 -8.60 -12.54
CA GLN A 405 -18.75 -8.33 -11.12
C GLN A 405 -19.26 -9.56 -10.40
N SER A 406 -18.69 -9.84 -9.24
CA SER A 406 -19.07 -10.99 -8.44
C SER A 406 -18.84 -10.73 -6.95
N GLY A 407 -19.25 -11.70 -6.13
CA GLY A 407 -19.15 -11.65 -4.68
C GLY A 407 -19.94 -10.51 -4.04
N LEU A 408 -19.54 -10.20 -2.80
CA LEU A 408 -20.19 -9.19 -1.97
C LEU A 408 -19.77 -7.77 -2.36
N THR A 409 -18.52 -7.59 -2.80
CA THR A 409 -17.95 -6.26 -3.07
C THR A 409 -18.56 -5.60 -4.31
N LYS A 410 -18.92 -6.41 -5.32
CA LYS A 410 -19.42 -5.94 -6.63
C LYS A 410 -18.45 -4.99 -7.36
N VAL A 411 -17.17 -5.01 -6.99
CA VAL A 411 -16.12 -4.23 -7.65
C VAL A 411 -15.84 -4.82 -9.04
N SER A 412 -15.82 -3.96 -10.05
CA SER A 412 -15.48 -4.22 -11.44
C SER A 412 -13.96 -4.33 -11.64
N PRO A 413 -13.49 -4.88 -12.78
CA PRO A 413 -12.07 -4.93 -13.10
C PRO A 413 -11.40 -3.55 -13.15
N LEU A 414 -12.09 -2.56 -13.72
CA LEU A 414 -11.63 -1.17 -13.78
C LEU A 414 -11.56 -0.53 -12.39
N GLY A 415 -12.61 -0.70 -11.57
CA GLY A 415 -12.61 -0.18 -10.20
C GLY A 415 -11.54 -0.81 -9.31
N LEU A 416 -11.27 -2.11 -9.48
CA LEU A 416 -10.13 -2.75 -8.81
C LEU A 416 -8.80 -2.20 -9.32
N SER A 417 -8.62 -2.04 -10.63
CA SER A 417 -7.39 -1.46 -11.20
C SER A 417 -7.13 -0.04 -10.70
N ALA A 418 -8.18 0.77 -10.56
CA ALA A 418 -8.12 2.09 -9.94
C ALA A 418 -7.73 2.01 -8.45
N ALA A 419 -8.33 1.10 -7.68
CA ALA A 419 -7.97 0.85 -6.28
C ALA A 419 -6.53 0.33 -6.09
N ARG A 420 -5.94 -0.32 -7.09
CA ARG A 420 -4.54 -0.75 -7.07
C ARG A 420 -3.57 0.28 -7.64
N VAL A 421 -4.08 1.45 -8.02
CA VAL A 421 -3.33 2.54 -8.68
C VAL A 421 -2.51 2.00 -9.84
N SER A 422 -3.16 1.22 -10.72
CA SER A 422 -2.52 0.65 -11.91
C SER A 422 -2.03 1.76 -12.85
N PRO A 423 -0.95 1.52 -13.63
CA PRO A 423 -0.44 2.51 -14.57
C PRO A 423 -1.50 3.06 -15.53
N ALA A 424 -1.35 4.32 -15.96
CA ALA A 424 -2.28 4.95 -16.89
C ALA A 424 -2.51 4.13 -18.16
N SER A 425 -1.49 3.42 -18.66
CA SER A 425 -1.62 2.52 -19.81
C SER A 425 -2.61 1.37 -19.59
N VAL A 426 -2.72 0.84 -18.36
CA VAL A 426 -3.69 -0.20 -17.99
C VAL A 426 -5.10 0.39 -17.98
N ILE A 427 -5.28 1.54 -17.32
CA ILE A 427 -6.58 2.23 -17.25
C ILE A 427 -7.05 2.62 -18.66
N SER A 428 -6.19 3.22 -19.48
CA SER A 428 -6.50 3.53 -20.88
C SER A 428 -6.93 2.29 -21.66
N LYS A 429 -6.26 1.15 -21.48
CA LYS A 429 -6.64 -0.10 -22.16
C LYS A 429 -8.03 -0.60 -21.73
N PHE A 430 -8.38 -0.51 -20.45
CA PHE A 430 -9.75 -0.82 -20.00
C PHE A 430 -10.79 0.08 -20.68
N LEU A 431 -10.51 1.38 -20.78
CA LEU A 431 -11.41 2.35 -21.41
C LEU A 431 -11.55 2.10 -22.92
N GLU A 432 -10.45 1.78 -23.62
CA GLU A 432 -10.45 1.35 -25.03
C GLU A 432 -11.34 0.11 -25.24
N LEU A 433 -11.29 -0.84 -24.31
CA LEU A 433 -12.10 -2.07 -24.30
C LEU A 433 -13.52 -1.87 -23.75
N ARG A 434 -13.96 -0.61 -23.60
CA ARG A 434 -15.32 -0.23 -23.18
C ARG A 434 -15.70 -0.72 -21.78
N ALA A 435 -14.75 -0.70 -20.85
CA ALA A 435 -15.07 -0.80 -19.43
C ALA A 435 -16.06 0.29 -19.02
N ASP A 436 -17.07 -0.08 -18.24
CA ASP A 436 -18.09 0.84 -17.75
C ASP A 436 -17.52 1.66 -16.58
N ILE A 437 -17.23 2.93 -16.88
CA ILE A 437 -16.62 3.86 -15.93
C ILE A 437 -17.54 4.30 -14.79
N ASN A 438 -18.86 4.27 -15.02
CA ASN A 438 -19.89 4.68 -14.07
C ASN A 438 -20.78 3.49 -13.65
N GLY A 439 -20.33 2.27 -13.97
CA GLY A 439 -21.09 1.04 -13.86
C GLY A 439 -21.40 0.60 -12.44
N SER A 440 -22.05 -0.56 -12.35
CA SER A 440 -22.83 -1.13 -11.24
C SER A 440 -22.23 -1.17 -9.83
N GLU A 441 -20.97 -0.78 -9.63
CA GLU A 441 -20.39 -0.54 -8.28
C GLU A 441 -21.16 0.54 -7.53
N ALA A 442 -21.61 1.58 -8.23
CA ALA A 442 -22.49 2.62 -7.68
C ALA A 442 -23.94 2.12 -7.43
N ARG A 443 -24.26 0.87 -7.77
CA ARG A 443 -25.61 0.27 -7.65
C ARG A 443 -25.63 -1.00 -6.78
N GLY A 444 -24.56 -1.31 -6.04
CA GLY A 444 -24.56 -2.38 -5.04
C GLY A 444 -23.18 -2.75 -4.49
N GLY A 445 -23.15 -3.57 -3.44
CA GLY A 445 -21.91 -4.03 -2.80
C GLY A 445 -21.25 -2.92 -2.00
N LEU A 446 -19.96 -2.66 -2.25
CA LEU A 446 -19.20 -1.61 -1.58
C LEU A 446 -19.78 -0.21 -1.89
N GLY A 447 -20.41 -0.04 -3.06
CA GLY A 447 -21.10 1.20 -3.39
C GLY A 447 -20.21 2.32 -3.92
N HIS A 448 -18.89 2.15 -3.95
CA HIS A 448 -17.93 3.16 -4.39
C HIS A 448 -17.87 3.24 -5.92
N SER A 449 -17.71 4.45 -6.46
CA SER A 449 -17.37 4.63 -7.88
C SER A 449 -15.89 4.33 -8.15
N VAL A 450 -15.51 4.18 -9.43
CA VAL A 450 -14.11 4.04 -9.85
C VAL A 450 -13.24 5.19 -9.33
N LEU A 451 -13.75 6.43 -9.34
CA LEU A 451 -13.04 7.59 -8.78
C LEU A 451 -12.85 7.49 -7.27
N VAL A 452 -13.86 7.06 -6.51
CA VAL A 452 -13.72 6.86 -5.07
C VAL A 452 -12.69 5.76 -4.76
N ASN A 453 -12.71 4.66 -5.51
CA ASN A 453 -11.73 3.58 -5.39
C ASN A 453 -10.30 4.07 -5.65
N LEU A 454 -10.09 4.96 -6.64
CA LEU A 454 -8.80 5.61 -6.90
C LEU A 454 -8.38 6.53 -5.75
N ILE A 455 -9.28 7.44 -5.32
CA ILE A 455 -9.00 8.46 -4.29
C ILE A 455 -8.61 7.80 -2.97
N TRP A 456 -9.26 6.69 -2.62
CA TRP A 456 -8.93 5.92 -1.42
C TRP A 456 -7.47 5.47 -1.38
N SER A 457 -6.93 5.03 -2.52
CA SER A 457 -5.59 4.43 -2.60
C SER A 457 -4.49 5.44 -2.97
N THR A 458 -4.84 6.72 -3.18
CA THR A 458 -3.92 7.76 -3.67
C THR A 458 -3.61 8.84 -2.63
N SER A 459 -3.98 8.65 -1.36
CA SER A 459 -3.57 9.56 -0.27
C SER A 459 -2.06 9.81 -0.26
N ASN A 460 -1.29 8.80 -0.67
CA ASN A 460 0.17 8.76 -0.73
C ASN A 460 0.76 9.04 -2.14
N LEU A 461 -0.07 9.26 -3.16
CA LEU A 461 0.30 9.38 -4.59
C LEU A 461 -0.50 10.53 -5.23
N GLN A 462 -0.28 11.76 -4.74
CA GLN A 462 -1.14 12.90 -5.07
C GLN A 462 -1.10 13.28 -6.55
N LYS A 463 0.08 13.25 -7.19
CA LYS A 463 0.23 13.75 -8.55
C LYS A 463 -0.36 12.77 -9.57
N GLU A 464 0.08 11.53 -9.53
CA GLU A 464 -0.39 10.48 -10.43
C GLU A 464 -1.81 10.00 -10.06
N GLY A 465 -2.23 10.15 -8.81
CA GLY A 465 -3.65 10.09 -8.45
C GLY A 465 -4.48 11.11 -9.23
N VAL A 466 -4.06 12.38 -9.29
CA VAL A 466 -4.73 13.42 -10.09
C VAL A 466 -4.62 13.14 -11.60
N GLU A 467 -3.49 12.66 -12.11
CA GLU A 467 -3.35 12.30 -13.53
C GLU A 467 -4.29 11.15 -13.92
N LEU A 468 -4.40 10.12 -13.09
CA LEU A 468 -5.35 9.02 -13.30
C LEU A 468 -6.80 9.49 -13.15
N ALA A 469 -7.10 10.38 -12.21
CA ALA A 469 -8.43 10.98 -12.08
C ALA A 469 -8.78 11.82 -13.31
N ALA A 470 -7.84 12.60 -13.85
CA ALA A 470 -8.00 13.36 -15.08
C ALA A 470 -8.27 12.44 -16.28
N LEU A 471 -7.56 11.32 -16.39
CA LEU A 471 -7.84 10.30 -17.40
C LEU A 471 -9.27 9.77 -17.28
N LEU A 472 -9.71 9.38 -16.08
CA LEU A 472 -11.06 8.87 -15.85
C LEU A 472 -12.14 9.92 -16.13
N VAL A 473 -11.95 11.16 -15.68
CA VAL A 473 -12.89 12.27 -15.92
C VAL A 473 -12.97 12.60 -17.42
N SER A 474 -11.85 12.57 -18.16
CA SER A 474 -11.85 12.74 -19.61
C SER A 474 -12.65 11.65 -20.33
N ALA A 475 -12.69 10.44 -19.75
CA ALA A 475 -13.49 9.31 -20.20
C ALA A 475 -14.93 9.33 -19.63
N ARG A 476 -15.38 10.47 -19.08
CA ARG A 476 -16.72 10.75 -18.55
C ARG A 476 -17.05 10.02 -17.24
N ALA A 477 -16.07 9.82 -16.36
CA ALA A 477 -16.36 9.46 -14.98
C ALA A 477 -17.21 10.55 -14.30
N ASP A 478 -18.25 10.15 -13.58
CA ASP A 478 -19.11 11.05 -12.83
C ASP A 478 -18.38 11.53 -11.56
N VAL A 479 -17.95 12.79 -11.59
CA VAL A 479 -17.27 13.48 -10.48
C VAL A 479 -18.15 13.61 -9.23
N ASN A 480 -19.47 13.46 -9.37
CA ASN A 480 -20.47 13.58 -8.32
C ASN A 480 -21.11 12.23 -7.96
N ALA A 481 -20.54 11.11 -8.42
CA ALA A 481 -21.08 9.79 -8.15
C ALA A 481 -21.15 9.50 -6.64
N SER A 482 -22.36 9.50 -6.07
CA SER A 482 -22.60 9.20 -4.66
C SER A 482 -22.33 7.73 -4.34
N GLY A 483 -21.69 7.45 -3.21
CA GLY A 483 -21.55 6.08 -2.73
C GLY A 483 -22.90 5.46 -2.33
N ARG A 484 -23.15 4.21 -2.74
CA ARG A 484 -24.40 3.47 -2.40
C ARG A 484 -24.10 2.07 -1.86
N PRO A 485 -23.52 1.95 -0.65
CA PRO A 485 -23.24 0.65 -0.06
C PRO A 485 -24.54 -0.13 0.16
N THR A 486 -24.54 -1.43 -0.12
CA THR A 486 -25.70 -2.32 0.09
C THR A 486 -25.31 -3.59 0.84
N GLY A 487 -26.31 -4.35 1.31
CA GLY A 487 -26.09 -5.61 2.02
C GLY A 487 -25.16 -5.45 3.22
N LEU A 488 -24.14 -6.31 3.31
CA LEU A 488 -23.15 -6.29 4.39
C LEU A 488 -22.45 -4.93 4.55
N PHE A 489 -22.11 -4.26 3.45
CA PHE A 489 -21.40 -2.98 3.49
C PHE A 489 -22.27 -1.85 4.04
N ARG A 490 -23.58 -1.89 3.80
CA ARG A 490 -24.51 -0.96 4.46
C ARG A 490 -24.59 -1.22 5.97
N CYS A 491 -24.60 -2.48 6.39
CA CYS A 491 -24.56 -2.82 7.82
C CYS A 491 -23.26 -2.34 8.48
N LEU A 492 -22.11 -2.51 7.80
CA LEU A 492 -20.81 -2.03 8.27
C LEU A 492 -20.82 -0.50 8.39
N GLU A 493 -21.25 0.22 7.35
CA GLU A 493 -21.37 1.68 7.38
C GLU A 493 -22.22 2.15 8.57
N LEU A 494 -23.40 1.57 8.78
CA LEU A 494 -24.27 1.94 9.91
C LEU A 494 -23.63 1.64 11.27
N GLY A 495 -22.92 0.52 11.40
CA GLY A 495 -22.17 0.17 12.61
C GLY A 495 -21.04 1.17 12.89
N TYR A 496 -20.27 1.55 11.87
CA TYR A 496 -19.22 2.56 12.01
C TYR A 496 -19.78 3.95 12.31
N ARG A 497 -20.93 4.33 11.72
CA ARG A 497 -21.64 5.56 12.09
C ARG A 497 -22.01 5.57 13.57
N ALA A 498 -22.60 4.48 14.06
CA ALA A 498 -22.94 4.37 15.48
C ALA A 498 -21.68 4.50 16.35
N ALA A 499 -20.58 3.83 15.98
CA ALA A 499 -19.32 3.94 16.71
C ALA A 499 -18.80 5.38 16.75
N VAL A 500 -18.79 6.10 15.63
CA VAL A 500 -18.35 7.50 15.55
C VAL A 500 -19.25 8.41 16.39
N CYS A 501 -20.58 8.23 16.33
CA CYS A 501 -21.53 8.97 17.16
C CYS A 501 -21.35 8.70 18.67
N LEU A 502 -20.89 7.50 19.04
CA LEU A 502 -20.56 7.13 20.42
C LEU A 502 -19.16 7.59 20.85
N GLY A 503 -18.48 8.42 20.05
CA GLY A 503 -17.19 9.02 20.39
C GLY A 503 -15.97 8.26 19.87
N CYS A 504 -16.12 7.28 18.97
CA CYS A 504 -14.99 6.69 18.27
C CYS A 504 -14.32 7.76 17.38
N ARG A 505 -13.10 8.16 17.74
CA ARG A 505 -12.29 9.14 17.00
C ARG A 505 -11.33 8.50 15.99
N ASP A 506 -11.56 7.25 15.64
CA ASP A 506 -10.74 6.51 14.70
C ASP A 506 -11.06 6.95 13.26
N SER A 507 -10.04 7.36 12.50
CA SER A 507 -10.21 7.87 11.14
C SER A 507 -10.67 6.79 10.15
N TYR A 508 -10.37 5.51 10.40
CA TYR A 508 -10.88 4.40 9.61
C TYR A 508 -12.37 4.13 9.89
N ALA A 509 -12.81 4.24 11.15
CA ALA A 509 -14.23 4.25 11.47
C ALA A 509 -14.96 5.44 10.83
N ALA A 510 -14.36 6.63 10.85
CA ALA A 510 -14.93 7.81 10.18
C ALA A 510 -15.03 7.63 8.65
N PHE A 511 -14.05 6.98 8.02
CA PHE A 511 -14.08 6.65 6.59
C PHE A 511 -15.29 5.77 6.25
N HIS A 512 -15.45 4.62 6.93
CA HIS A 512 -16.57 3.72 6.67
C HIS A 512 -17.92 4.30 7.08
N ALA A 513 -17.94 5.19 8.08
CA ALA A 513 -19.15 5.92 8.43
C ALA A 513 -19.61 6.84 7.29
N ASN A 514 -18.68 7.32 6.47
CA ASN A 514 -18.89 8.21 5.33
C ASN A 514 -18.88 7.48 3.98
N SER A 515 -19.08 6.15 3.95
CA SER A 515 -19.04 5.31 2.73
C SER A 515 -19.94 5.76 1.58
N SER A 516 -20.99 6.52 1.89
CA SER A 516 -21.90 7.11 0.90
C SER A 516 -21.46 8.44 0.27
N SER A 517 -20.28 8.96 0.63
CA SER A 517 -19.79 10.24 0.10
C SER A 517 -19.35 10.10 -1.37
N GLY A 518 -19.43 11.19 -2.13
CA GLY A 518 -18.88 11.25 -3.49
C GLY A 518 -17.36 11.49 -3.52
N PRO A 519 -16.73 11.47 -4.71
CA PRO A 519 -15.30 11.70 -4.90
C PRO A 519 -14.75 12.91 -4.13
N LEU A 520 -15.42 14.07 -4.25
CA LEU A 520 -15.00 15.31 -3.57
C LEU A 520 -15.05 15.19 -2.05
N GLY A 521 -16.08 14.55 -1.50
CA GLY A 521 -16.20 14.33 -0.05
C GLY A 521 -15.06 13.46 0.50
N TYR A 522 -14.65 12.42 -0.24
CA TYR A 522 -13.50 11.60 0.14
C TYR A 522 -12.17 12.35 0.03
N ALA A 523 -11.96 13.10 -1.05
CA ALA A 523 -10.75 13.88 -1.24
C ALA A 523 -10.60 14.95 -0.15
N ALA A 524 -11.71 15.61 0.21
CA ALA A 524 -11.78 16.62 1.28
C ALA A 524 -11.49 16.00 2.66
N PHE A 525 -12.15 14.87 2.97
CA PHE A 525 -11.96 14.14 4.23
C PHE A 525 -10.53 13.64 4.41
N THR A 526 -9.89 13.18 3.34
CA THR A 526 -8.50 12.67 3.38
C THR A 526 -7.44 13.77 3.23
N GLY A 527 -7.85 15.03 3.03
CA GLY A 527 -6.95 16.18 2.92
C GLY A 527 -6.12 16.22 1.64
N GLN A 528 -6.61 15.64 0.55
CA GLN A 528 -5.91 15.57 -0.73
C GLN A 528 -6.03 16.88 -1.52
N VAL A 529 -5.24 17.89 -1.13
CA VAL A 529 -5.30 19.26 -1.69
C VAL A 529 -5.29 19.30 -3.23
N PRO A 530 -4.36 18.62 -3.94
CA PRO A 530 -4.38 18.58 -5.41
C PRO A 530 -5.65 17.94 -5.98
N MET A 531 -6.12 16.85 -5.38
CA MET A 531 -7.32 16.14 -5.83
C MET A 531 -8.59 16.97 -5.61
N VAL A 532 -8.74 17.63 -4.46
CA VAL A 532 -9.87 18.55 -4.19
C VAL A 532 -9.89 19.68 -5.21
N SER A 533 -8.73 20.29 -5.47
CA SER A 533 -8.60 21.38 -6.45
C SER A 533 -8.99 20.91 -7.86
N PHE A 534 -8.51 19.74 -8.27
CA PHE A 534 -8.86 19.13 -9.56
C PHE A 534 -10.35 18.80 -9.68
N LEU A 535 -10.95 18.22 -8.65
CA LEU A 535 -12.38 17.87 -8.65
C LEU A 535 -13.28 19.11 -8.72
N LEU A 536 -12.96 20.16 -7.94
CA LEU A 536 -13.69 21.44 -8.00
C LEU A 536 -13.57 22.08 -9.39
N ALA A 537 -12.36 22.12 -9.97
CA ALA A 537 -12.16 22.58 -11.34
C ALA A 537 -12.93 21.75 -12.38
N SER A 538 -13.18 20.47 -12.07
CA SER A 538 -14.00 19.54 -12.86
C SER A 538 -15.50 19.60 -12.54
N ARG A 539 -15.96 20.66 -11.85
CA ARG A 539 -17.37 20.91 -11.47
C ARG A 539 -17.96 19.87 -10.51
N ALA A 540 -17.15 19.31 -9.62
CA ALA A 540 -17.68 18.57 -8.48
C ALA A 540 -18.46 19.52 -7.56
N ASP A 541 -19.62 19.06 -7.08
CA ASP A 541 -20.54 19.84 -6.24
C ASP A 541 -20.06 19.83 -4.77
N PRO A 542 -19.62 20.97 -4.21
CA PRO A 542 -19.13 21.06 -2.83
C PRO A 542 -20.23 20.89 -1.77
N ASP A 543 -21.50 20.98 -2.18
CA ASP A 543 -22.67 21.01 -1.31
C ASP A 543 -23.53 19.74 -1.45
N LEU A 544 -23.12 18.76 -2.27
CA LEU A 544 -23.81 17.49 -2.43
C LEU A 544 -23.70 16.62 -1.16
N PRO A 545 -24.77 16.42 -0.38
CA PRO A 545 -24.67 15.70 0.89
C PRO A 545 -24.58 14.19 0.69
N ASN A 546 -23.79 13.53 1.54
CA ASN A 546 -23.83 12.08 1.66
C ASN A 546 -25.10 11.60 2.41
N SER A 547 -25.28 10.29 2.60
CA SER A 547 -26.46 9.78 3.32
C SER A 547 -26.47 9.98 4.83
N ARG A 548 -25.57 10.84 5.36
CA ARG A 548 -25.65 11.43 6.71
C ARG A 548 -26.09 12.89 6.69
N GLY A 549 -26.29 13.47 5.51
CA GLY A 549 -26.53 14.91 5.35
C GLY A 549 -25.25 15.75 5.39
N LEU A 550 -24.06 15.14 5.38
CA LEU A 550 -22.79 15.86 5.42
C LEU A 550 -22.30 16.19 4.01
N THR A 551 -22.01 17.46 3.75
CA THR A 551 -21.44 17.92 2.47
C THR A 551 -19.91 17.74 2.43
N PRO A 552 -19.29 17.68 1.24
CA PRO A 552 -17.84 17.69 1.11
C PRO A 552 -17.15 18.82 1.89
N ARG A 553 -17.73 20.02 1.86
CA ARG A 553 -17.24 21.17 2.63
C ARG A 553 -17.21 20.90 4.14
N GLN A 554 -18.26 20.27 4.68
CA GLN A 554 -18.34 19.91 6.10
C GLN A 554 -17.39 18.77 6.49
N LEU A 555 -17.03 17.92 5.53
CA LEU A 555 -16.07 16.82 5.72
C LEU A 555 -14.61 17.27 5.56
N ALA A 556 -14.36 18.50 5.14
CA ALA A 556 -13.04 18.98 4.77
C ALA A 556 -12.03 18.96 5.93
N ASP A 557 -10.91 18.28 5.70
CA ASP A 557 -9.72 18.36 6.53
C ASP A 557 -9.19 19.80 6.57
N ALA A 558 -8.51 20.17 7.65
CA ALA A 558 -7.96 21.52 7.86
C ALA A 558 -7.13 22.01 6.66
N ARG A 559 -6.40 21.12 6.00
CA ARG A 559 -5.57 21.44 4.82
C ARG A 559 -6.40 21.80 3.58
N THR A 560 -7.66 21.38 3.50
CA THR A 560 -8.53 21.56 2.32
C THR A 560 -9.66 22.56 2.54
N GLN A 561 -9.94 22.96 3.78
CA GLN A 561 -11.04 23.89 4.12
C GLN A 561 -10.99 25.20 3.32
N HIS A 562 -9.80 25.77 3.14
CA HIS A 562 -9.62 27.01 2.39
C HIS A 562 -10.05 26.90 0.91
N LEU A 563 -9.98 25.71 0.30
CA LEU A 563 -10.34 25.51 -1.10
C LEU A 563 -11.84 25.68 -1.36
N PHE A 564 -12.68 25.44 -0.35
CA PHE A 564 -14.13 25.58 -0.47
C PHE A 564 -14.60 27.03 -0.34
N SER A 565 -13.82 27.90 0.29
CA SER A 565 -14.15 29.34 0.40
C SER A 565 -14.16 30.04 -0.97
N ALA A 566 -13.38 29.54 -1.93
CA ALA A 566 -13.38 30.00 -3.32
C ALA A 566 -14.62 29.56 -4.11
N CYS A 567 -15.48 28.70 -3.56
CA CYS A 567 -16.74 28.29 -4.18
C CYS A 567 -17.93 29.17 -3.76
N ASP A 568 -17.77 29.99 -2.70
CA ASP A 568 -18.82 30.90 -2.20
C ASP A 568 -19.01 32.12 -3.11
N CYS A 569 -18.09 32.35 -4.04
CA CYS A 569 -18.24 33.30 -5.14
C CYS A 569 -18.86 32.62 -6.37
N HIS A 570 -20.15 32.30 -6.31
CA HIS A 570 -20.94 32.04 -7.53
C HIS A 570 -21.86 33.24 -7.87
N PRO A 571 -22.12 33.48 -9.16
CA PRO A 571 -22.49 34.77 -9.73
C PRO A 571 -23.96 35.10 -9.47
N THR A 572 -24.21 36.12 -8.66
CA THR A 572 -25.52 36.78 -8.58
C THR A 572 -25.52 38.20 -9.14
N ASP A 573 -24.43 38.64 -9.77
CA ASP A 573 -24.42 39.93 -10.47
C ASP A 573 -23.89 39.79 -11.90
N GLU A 574 -24.79 39.47 -12.83
CA GLU A 574 -24.64 39.90 -14.22
C GLU A 574 -24.80 41.42 -14.27
N ARG A 575 -23.77 42.14 -13.84
CA ARG A 575 -23.46 43.54 -14.16
C ARG A 575 -22.17 43.88 -13.44
N LEU A 576 -21.07 43.80 -14.16
CA LEU A 576 -20.13 44.90 -14.37
C LEU A 576 -18.99 44.38 -15.24
N THR A 577 -19.02 44.86 -16.47
CA THR A 577 -17.94 44.82 -17.45
C THR A 577 -16.75 45.67 -16.98
N GLU A 578 -15.58 45.28 -17.48
CA GLU A 578 -14.33 46.08 -17.63
C GLU A 578 -13.30 46.11 -16.48
N GLU A 579 -12.15 45.50 -16.81
CA GLU A 579 -10.76 45.89 -16.49
C GLU A 579 -10.32 46.07 -15.02
N CYS A 580 -9.41 45.20 -14.53
CA CYS A 580 -8.09 45.64 -14.03
C CYS A 580 -7.10 44.46 -13.78
N PRO A 581 -5.77 44.64 -14.00
CA PRO A 581 -4.73 43.59 -13.92
C PRO A 581 -4.06 43.49 -12.52
N PRO A 582 -3.11 42.57 -12.28
CA PRO A 582 -2.77 42.10 -10.94
C PRO A 582 -1.66 42.93 -10.28
N GLU A 583 -1.87 43.42 -9.06
CA GLU A 583 -0.76 43.84 -8.20
C GLU A 583 -0.94 43.45 -6.72
N ARG A 584 0.10 42.74 -6.24
CA ARG A 584 0.79 42.83 -4.93
C ARG A 584 -0.07 42.98 -3.67
N LEU A 585 0.05 41.98 -2.79
CA LEU A 585 -0.13 42.17 -1.35
C LEU A 585 1.13 41.70 -0.61
N THR A 586 1.93 42.67 -0.21
CA THR A 586 2.83 42.62 0.93
C THR A 586 2.07 43.06 2.18
N ASP A 587 2.27 42.29 3.24
CA ASP A 587 2.39 42.68 4.65
C ASP A 587 1.16 42.98 5.55
N SER A 588 1.07 42.12 6.58
CA SER A 588 0.84 42.40 8.01
C SER A 588 -0.54 42.80 8.57
N ASN A 589 -0.92 42.03 9.60
CA ASN A 589 -1.68 42.39 10.80
C ASN A 589 -3.16 42.78 10.70
N ARG A 590 -4.05 41.89 11.21
CA ARG A 590 -4.96 42.17 12.34
C ARG A 590 -5.63 40.91 12.90
N GLN A 591 -5.92 40.99 14.20
CA GLN A 591 -6.29 39.97 15.20
C GLN A 591 -7.64 39.25 14.98
N PRO A 592 -7.88 38.10 15.67
CA PRO A 592 -9.07 37.28 15.50
C PRO A 592 -10.30 37.86 16.23
N LEU A 593 -11.44 37.91 15.53
CA LEU A 593 -12.74 38.20 16.11
C LEU A 593 -13.41 36.88 16.55
N PHE A 594 -13.81 36.85 17.83
CA PHE A 594 -14.70 35.87 18.44
C PHE A 594 -16.04 35.82 17.69
N CYS A 595 -16.53 34.61 17.39
CA CYS A 595 -17.94 34.40 17.05
C CYS A 595 -18.65 33.74 18.23
N GLU A 596 -19.64 34.46 18.74
CA GLU A 596 -20.63 34.02 19.73
C GLU A 596 -21.67 33.09 19.10
N ASP A 597 -22.15 32.13 19.90
CA ASP A 597 -23.32 31.30 19.63
C ASP A 597 -24.58 32.15 19.39
N PRO A 598 -25.55 31.61 18.62
CA PRO A 598 -26.91 31.64 19.12
C PRO A 598 -27.58 30.26 19.03
N LEU A 599 -27.92 29.75 20.22
CA LEU A 599 -29.03 28.84 20.43
C LEU A 599 -30.35 29.54 20.01
N SER A 600 -31.12 28.93 19.12
CA SER A 600 -32.56 29.14 19.09
C SER A 600 -33.29 27.83 18.80
N SER A 601 -34.07 27.45 19.80
CA SER A 601 -35.07 26.38 19.88
C SER A 601 -36.00 26.28 18.67
N HIS A 602 -36.13 25.07 18.14
CA HIS A 602 -37.38 24.61 17.54
C HIS A 602 -37.74 23.24 18.08
N GLU A 603 -38.82 23.22 18.86
CA GLU A 603 -39.54 22.05 19.37
C GLU A 603 -40.03 21.18 18.20
N TRP A 604 -39.90 19.86 18.33
CA TRP A 604 -40.41 18.88 17.37
C TRP A 604 -41.35 17.93 18.12
N ASP A 605 -42.65 18.10 17.91
CA ASP A 605 -43.71 17.19 18.37
C ASP A 605 -43.86 16.01 17.39
N PRO A 606 -43.90 14.75 17.85
CA PRO A 606 -44.20 13.61 17.00
C PRO A 606 -45.74 13.39 16.90
N PRO A 607 -46.29 13.09 15.71
CA PRO A 607 -47.69 12.72 15.61
C PRO A 607 -47.91 11.26 16.05
N THR A 608 -48.75 11.11 17.07
CA THR A 608 -49.37 9.86 17.51
C THR A 608 -50.57 9.48 16.62
N GLU A 609 -50.75 8.16 16.49
CA GLU A 609 -51.98 7.43 16.12
C GLU A 609 -52.41 7.34 14.65
N CYS A 610 -52.23 6.14 14.07
CA CYS A 610 -53.40 5.39 13.60
C CYS A 610 -53.19 3.86 13.57
N MET A 611 -53.93 3.18 14.45
CA MET A 611 -54.70 1.96 14.21
C MET A 611 -53.98 0.59 14.10
N GLN A 612 -53.98 -0.04 15.27
CA GLN A 612 -54.10 -1.47 15.55
C GLN A 612 -54.93 -2.29 14.54
N LYS A 613 -54.49 -3.52 14.24
CA LYS A 613 -55.35 -4.72 14.32
C LYS A 613 -54.52 -6.00 14.52
N PRO A 614 -54.95 -6.94 15.39
CA PRO A 614 -54.15 -8.09 15.85
C PRO A 614 -54.45 -9.36 15.05
N LEU A 615 -53.43 -10.23 14.90
CA LEU A 615 -53.63 -11.61 14.42
C LEU A 615 -53.14 -12.61 15.47
N ARG A 616 -54.14 -13.12 16.19
CA ARG A 616 -54.38 -14.47 16.74
C ARG A 616 -53.19 -15.43 16.97
N SER A 617 -53.11 -15.84 18.23
CA SER A 617 -52.48 -17.04 18.80
C SER A 617 -53.09 -18.37 18.32
N SER A 618 -52.29 -19.43 18.17
CA SER A 618 -52.27 -20.66 19.00
C SER A 618 -51.29 -21.73 18.42
N PRO A 619 -50.96 -22.83 19.13
CA PRO A 619 -49.59 -23.14 19.56
C PRO A 619 -49.07 -24.51 19.04
N ASP A 620 -47.80 -24.85 19.31
CA ASP A 620 -47.43 -26.23 19.67
C ASP A 620 -46.05 -26.32 20.36
N GLU A 621 -46.13 -26.82 21.60
CA GLU A 621 -45.21 -27.68 22.38
C GLU A 621 -43.68 -27.48 22.29
N ALA A 622 -43.02 -26.87 23.29
CA ALA A 622 -42.66 -27.41 24.62
C ALA A 622 -41.64 -28.59 24.61
N ARG A 623 -40.35 -28.26 24.85
CA ARG A 623 -39.48 -29.02 25.77
C ARG A 623 -38.53 -28.08 26.54
N SER A 624 -38.77 -28.02 27.85
CA SER A 624 -37.89 -27.60 28.97
C SER A 624 -36.51 -28.27 28.90
N GLY A 625 -35.34 -27.74 29.31
CA GLY A 625 -34.85 -26.73 30.27
C GLY A 625 -33.32 -27.01 30.46
N PRO A 626 -32.54 -26.42 31.41
CA PRO A 626 -32.82 -25.33 32.32
C PRO A 626 -31.94 -24.08 32.10
N ALA A 627 -32.42 -22.96 32.61
CA ALA A 627 -31.73 -21.68 32.69
C ALA A 627 -30.46 -21.75 33.55
N ARG A 628 -29.33 -21.23 33.02
CA ARG A 628 -28.23 -20.72 33.83
C ARG A 628 -28.18 -19.21 33.71
N ARG A 629 -28.23 -18.55 34.87
CA ARG A 629 -28.12 -17.11 35.11
C ARG A 629 -26.96 -16.50 34.29
N PHE A 630 -27.27 -15.55 33.40
CA PHE A 630 -26.28 -14.62 32.88
C PHE A 630 -26.42 -13.30 33.64
N VAL A 631 -25.55 -13.11 34.62
CA VAL A 631 -25.28 -11.82 35.26
C VAL A 631 -24.02 -11.26 34.61
N SER A 632 -24.18 -10.10 33.99
CA SER A 632 -23.20 -9.06 33.63
C SER A 632 -21.75 -9.48 33.35
N ARG A 633 -21.31 -9.27 32.11
CA ARG A 633 -20.03 -8.62 31.77
C ARG A 633 -20.19 -7.92 30.41
N CYS A 634 -20.57 -6.64 30.47
CA CYS A 634 -20.47 -5.73 29.34
C CYS A 634 -19.00 -5.28 29.22
N SER A 635 -18.22 -6.02 28.43
CA SER A 635 -16.92 -5.60 27.90
C SER A 635 -16.38 -6.78 27.09
N GLU A 636 -15.95 -6.51 25.86
CA GLU A 636 -15.44 -7.48 24.86
C GLU A 636 -16.52 -8.11 23.97
N GLY A 637 -16.78 -7.44 22.84
CA GLY A 637 -17.74 -7.92 21.85
C GLY A 637 -17.79 -7.09 20.56
N PHE A 638 -16.64 -6.67 20.03
CA PHE A 638 -16.56 -6.30 18.61
C PHE A 638 -15.82 -7.42 17.88
N VAL A 639 -16.62 -8.32 17.32
CA VAL A 639 -16.16 -9.33 16.37
C VAL A 639 -15.60 -8.57 15.17
N ALA A 640 -14.28 -8.57 15.06
CA ALA A 640 -13.61 -8.25 13.81
C ALA A 640 -14.14 -9.22 12.74
N VAL A 641 -15.04 -8.73 11.90
CA VAL A 641 -15.42 -9.42 10.67
C VAL A 641 -14.18 -9.39 9.79
N ARG A 642 -13.34 -10.43 9.94
CA ARG A 642 -12.29 -10.78 8.99
C ARG A 642 -12.98 -11.10 7.67
N LEU A 643 -12.98 -10.14 6.75
CA LEU A 643 -13.19 -10.39 5.32
C LEU A 643 -11.93 -11.03 4.73
#